data_AF-A0A932GZF7-F1
#
_entry.id   AF-A0A932GZF7-F1
#
_cell.length_a   1.000
_cell.length_b   1.000
_cell.length_c   1.000
_cell.angle_alpha   90.00
_cell.angle_beta   90.00
_cell.angle_gamma   90.00
#
_symmetry.space_group_name_H-M   'P 1'
#
loop_
_entity.id
_entity.type
_entity.pdbx_description
1 polymer ?
#
loop_
_entity_poly.entity_id
_entity_poly.type
_entity_poly.pdbx_seq_one_letter_code
_entity_poly.pdbx_strand_id
1 'polypeptide(L)'
;MMQHGARLAVSVCGTLLAQLGAEVALVETPGTGAANTLRRAAQVRGKRSVTLRPDRPPDRAARDALMRAADVVITSSDASPADEFRAQPRQIVCDITAFGASGPLLGLPYADALVQAMSGLADTTGNPQDAPTLIGFPFCEVSAGIYAAAAIVTAHRVRRTRGIGQSIDIALFDCAFGALPTFLPFHVIGKPATRSGNQHSLAAPWNAYSASGGWVLICTATDEQWRRLCGLLGREDLARADGFASNAERVARRTEIDAILQNWTRTLTVRECIEQLSGVDIACGPILTLEQLQKEKNLAHRGMLTPLDDPASGKSALIPGSPLAAAIPRLAPSLRVPQPDEDRAYLEQLIASRSAARAYDGGRDGGQAGSAPPLQGLRVLEIGQYTTAPLVSRQLGALGAEVFKIEAPGGEGSRPWPPVQGNRGYFFAFSNSDKRSIELDLRNEGDRVLFRKLLRKSDVLVENLKPGSLARLGFDANALRSLNPRVVYCGISGFGMRSAYPGRPAFDTVVQAMSGIMDLTRANGVPTKAGISAADILGGEIGLLAILAGLEMRDASGEGDAIDVSMQDAAVWATSYLWLDAPRERSVMVRCADGFVCAESDRARLASLPGLVVQATELTSSLSRNAFVEAAACAGIMSAPVLTVSEAALSPQAMARQLIVEKSTPDGRKWPLLNCPLRLGATPPAVRRAIGELGEANEEVQLALTLESA
;
A
#
# COMPACT_ATOMS: atom_id res chain seq x y z
N MET A 1 -4.13 -8.40 22.56
CA MET A 1 -4.76 -7.28 21.84
C MET A 1 -6.26 -7.52 21.77
N MET A 2 -7.06 -6.46 21.76
CA MET A 2 -8.50 -6.55 21.49
C MET A 2 -8.79 -5.98 20.10
N GLN A 3 -9.49 -6.76 19.27
CA GLN A 3 -10.00 -6.34 17.97
C GLN A 3 -11.53 -6.24 18.06
N HIS A 4 -12.06 -5.05 17.79
CA HIS A 4 -13.49 -4.76 17.81
C HIS A 4 -13.94 -4.08 16.52
N GLY A 5 -15.16 -4.38 16.06
CA GLY A 5 -15.72 -3.78 14.85
C GLY A 5 -15.55 -4.64 13.60
N ALA A 6 -16.39 -4.35 12.61
CA ALA A 6 -16.56 -5.16 11.39
C ALA A 6 -15.87 -4.60 10.14
N ARG A 7 -15.26 -3.41 10.22
CA ARG A 7 -14.58 -2.78 9.07
C ARG A 7 -13.42 -3.65 8.59
N LEU A 8 -13.26 -3.76 7.27
CA LEU A 8 -12.25 -4.61 6.66
C LEU A 8 -10.82 -4.26 7.10
N ALA A 9 -10.47 -2.97 7.14
CA ALA A 9 -9.16 -2.50 7.58
C ALA A 9 -8.80 -2.95 9.01
N VAL A 10 -9.79 -3.04 9.92
CA VAL A 10 -9.59 -3.56 11.28
C VAL A 10 -9.21 -5.04 11.24
N SER A 11 -9.88 -5.83 10.40
CA SER A 11 -9.54 -7.24 10.18
C SER A 11 -8.15 -7.41 9.56
N VAL A 12 -7.83 -6.63 8.52
CA VAL A 12 -6.52 -6.59 7.86
C VAL A 12 -5.41 -6.32 8.89
N CYS A 13 -5.56 -5.26 9.68
CA CYS A 13 -4.61 -4.88 10.72
C CYS A 13 -4.43 -5.98 11.78
N GLY A 14 -5.53 -6.50 12.33
CA GLY A 14 -5.48 -7.57 13.32
C GLY A 14 -4.87 -8.88 12.78
N THR A 15 -5.09 -9.20 11.51
CA THR A 15 -4.50 -10.38 10.85
C THR A 15 -2.98 -10.22 10.69
N LEU A 16 -2.51 -9.06 10.22
CA LEU A 16 -1.06 -8.81 10.09
C LEU A 16 -0.35 -8.88 11.44
N LEU A 17 -0.95 -8.30 12.50
CA LEU A 17 -0.36 -8.34 13.84
C LEU A 17 -0.38 -9.75 14.44
N ALA A 18 -1.44 -10.53 14.21
CA ALA A 18 -1.46 -11.95 14.59
C ALA A 18 -0.37 -12.75 13.86
N GLN A 19 -0.11 -12.45 12.58
CA GLN A 19 0.97 -13.07 11.81
C GLN A 19 2.37 -12.68 12.33
N LEU A 20 2.51 -11.50 12.94
CA LEU A 20 3.71 -11.09 13.67
C LEU A 20 3.82 -11.69 15.08
N GLY A 21 2.85 -12.52 15.50
CA GLY A 21 2.85 -13.22 16.78
C GLY A 21 2.08 -12.51 17.89
N ALA A 22 1.33 -11.44 17.60
CA ALA A 22 0.47 -10.82 18.60
C ALA A 22 -0.71 -11.75 18.94
N GLU A 23 -1.02 -11.86 20.23
CA GLU A 23 -2.25 -12.53 20.64
C GLU A 23 -3.44 -11.59 20.42
N VAL A 24 -4.33 -11.93 19.49
CA VAL A 24 -5.47 -11.10 19.08
C VAL A 24 -6.77 -11.74 19.53
N ALA A 25 -7.49 -11.12 20.47
CA ALA A 25 -8.85 -11.46 20.84
C ALA A 25 -9.83 -10.69 19.95
N LEU A 26 -10.51 -11.40 19.05
CA LEU A 26 -11.56 -10.88 18.20
C LEU A 26 -12.89 -10.95 18.94
N VAL A 27 -13.51 -9.78 19.12
CA VAL A 27 -14.88 -9.67 19.65
C VAL A 27 -15.87 -9.79 18.49
N GLU A 28 -16.60 -10.89 18.46
CA GLU A 28 -17.62 -11.19 17.46
C GLU A 28 -19.02 -10.83 17.98
N THR A 29 -19.87 -10.35 17.08
CA THR A 29 -21.30 -10.18 17.34
C THR A 29 -22.03 -11.48 16.96
N PRO A 30 -22.92 -12.03 17.81
CA PRO A 30 -23.60 -13.27 17.47
C PRO A 30 -24.46 -13.13 16.21
N GLY A 31 -24.47 -14.17 15.37
CA GLY A 31 -25.26 -14.24 14.14
C GLY A 31 -24.56 -13.69 12.88
N THR A 32 -23.46 -12.94 12.99
CA THR A 32 -22.72 -12.42 11.82
C THR A 32 -21.91 -13.49 11.09
N GLY A 33 -21.63 -14.62 11.74
CA GLY A 33 -20.80 -15.71 11.20
C GLY A 33 -21.53 -16.86 10.49
N ALA A 34 -22.86 -16.97 10.60
CA ALA A 34 -23.58 -18.16 10.15
C ALA A 34 -23.78 -18.27 8.63
N ALA A 35 -23.68 -17.16 7.88
CA ALA A 35 -23.99 -17.11 6.46
C ALA A 35 -22.78 -17.24 5.50
N ASN A 36 -21.54 -17.05 5.98
CA ASN A 36 -20.32 -17.04 5.14
C ASN A 36 -19.12 -17.68 5.85
N THR A 37 -19.14 -18.99 5.95
CA THR A 37 -18.29 -19.77 6.87
C THR A 37 -16.78 -19.70 6.54
N LEU A 38 -16.38 -19.82 5.25
CA LEU A 38 -14.98 -19.63 4.83
C LEU A 38 -14.46 -18.20 4.99
N ARG A 39 -15.32 -17.17 4.81
CA ARG A 39 -14.86 -15.78 4.96
C ARG A 39 -14.58 -15.45 6.42
N ARG A 40 -15.46 -15.91 7.31
CA ARG A 40 -15.19 -15.85 8.75
C ARG A 40 -13.87 -16.57 9.04
N ALA A 41 -13.69 -17.79 8.54
CA ALA A 41 -12.48 -18.57 8.76
C ALA A 41 -11.20 -17.79 8.37
N ALA A 42 -11.20 -17.12 7.22
CA ALA A 42 -10.08 -16.28 6.79
C ALA A 42 -9.81 -15.09 7.73
N GLN A 43 -10.86 -14.46 8.26
CA GLN A 43 -10.76 -13.31 9.17
C GLN A 43 -10.32 -13.67 10.59
N VAL A 44 -10.72 -14.86 11.08
CA VAL A 44 -10.43 -15.32 12.45
C VAL A 44 -9.17 -16.17 12.55
N ARG A 45 -8.59 -16.59 11.42
CA ARG A 45 -7.38 -17.41 11.36
C ARG A 45 -6.24 -16.78 12.16
N GLY A 46 -5.62 -17.58 13.02
CA GLY A 46 -4.52 -17.15 13.89
C GLY A 46 -4.94 -16.28 15.08
N LYS A 47 -6.24 -16.03 15.26
CA LYS A 47 -6.79 -15.20 16.35
C LYS A 47 -7.49 -16.07 17.41
N ARG A 48 -7.97 -15.40 18.46
CA ARG A 48 -8.83 -15.95 19.50
C ARG A 48 -10.25 -15.41 19.34
N SER A 49 -11.26 -16.26 19.43
CA SER A 49 -12.67 -15.87 19.27
C SER A 49 -13.38 -15.73 20.61
N VAL A 50 -14.10 -14.62 20.79
CA VAL A 50 -15.11 -14.45 21.85
C VAL A 50 -16.34 -13.75 21.28
N THR A 51 -17.53 -14.27 21.57
CA THR A 51 -18.80 -13.70 21.13
C THR A 51 -19.42 -12.89 22.25
N LEU A 52 -19.63 -11.58 22.06
CA LEU A 52 -20.18 -10.71 23.10
C LEU A 52 -21.42 -9.97 22.56
N ARG A 53 -22.51 -9.99 23.31
CA ARG A 53 -23.76 -9.28 23.00
C ARG A 53 -23.78 -7.89 23.64
N PRO A 54 -23.78 -6.80 22.86
CA PRO A 54 -23.78 -5.44 23.42
C PRO A 54 -24.99 -5.16 24.34
N ASP A 55 -26.13 -5.80 24.10
CA ASP A 55 -27.36 -5.65 24.88
C ASP A 55 -27.31 -6.37 26.24
N ARG A 56 -26.41 -7.34 26.44
CA ARG A 56 -26.31 -8.10 27.70
C ARG A 56 -25.31 -7.46 28.69
N PRO A 57 -25.74 -7.13 29.93
CA PRO A 57 -24.82 -6.57 30.94
C PRO A 57 -23.56 -7.40 31.22
N PRO A 58 -23.63 -8.75 31.34
CA PRO A 58 -22.42 -9.57 31.54
C PRO A 58 -21.43 -9.47 30.38
N ASP A 59 -21.92 -9.40 29.14
CA ASP A 59 -21.08 -9.33 27.95
C ASP A 59 -20.45 -7.95 27.79
N ARG A 60 -21.16 -6.87 28.18
CA ARG A 60 -20.56 -5.54 28.32
C ARG A 60 -19.44 -5.52 29.36
N ALA A 61 -19.67 -6.11 30.53
CA ALA A 61 -18.65 -6.21 31.57
C ALA A 61 -17.42 -7.02 31.11
N ALA A 62 -17.64 -8.12 30.38
CA ALA A 62 -16.57 -8.93 29.79
C ALA A 62 -15.78 -8.17 28.72
N ARG A 63 -16.46 -7.43 27.84
CA ARG A 63 -15.84 -6.53 26.85
C ARG A 63 -14.94 -5.51 27.54
N ASP A 64 -15.45 -4.83 28.57
CA ASP A 64 -14.71 -3.79 29.29
C ASP A 64 -13.52 -4.37 30.05
N ALA A 65 -13.65 -5.59 30.59
CA ALA A 65 -12.56 -6.29 31.24
C ALA A 65 -11.46 -6.69 30.23
N LEU A 66 -11.84 -7.20 29.05
CA LEU A 66 -10.92 -7.48 27.95
C LEU A 66 -10.21 -6.21 27.47
N MET A 67 -10.97 -5.13 27.29
CA MET A 67 -10.45 -3.82 26.91
C MET A 67 -9.44 -3.31 27.94
N ARG A 68 -9.76 -3.40 29.24
CA ARG A 68 -8.80 -3.09 30.31
C ARG A 68 -7.56 -3.96 30.20
N ALA A 69 -7.68 -5.27 30.03
CA ALA A 69 -6.54 -6.19 29.97
C ALA A 69 -5.64 -6.03 28.73
N ALA A 70 -6.16 -5.46 27.64
CA ALA A 70 -5.45 -5.33 26.39
C ALA A 70 -4.33 -4.27 26.42
N ASP A 71 -3.21 -4.59 25.76
CA ASP A 71 -2.11 -3.65 25.47
C ASP A 71 -2.45 -2.69 24.33
N VAL A 72 -3.22 -3.21 23.37
CA VAL A 72 -3.65 -2.52 22.15
C VAL A 72 -5.13 -2.84 21.92
N VAL A 73 -5.91 -1.81 21.60
CA VAL A 73 -7.29 -1.90 21.13
C VAL A 73 -7.32 -1.40 19.68
N ILE A 74 -7.87 -2.20 18.77
CA ILE A 74 -8.13 -1.80 17.39
C ILE A 74 -9.64 -1.75 17.18
N THR A 75 -10.11 -0.66 16.61
CA THR A 75 -11.54 -0.41 16.39
C THR A 75 -11.80 0.41 15.12
N SER A 76 -13.08 0.57 14.80
CA SER A 76 -13.58 1.51 13.79
C SER A 76 -14.84 2.17 14.30
N SER A 77 -14.75 3.44 14.68
CA SER A 77 -15.88 4.23 15.20
C SER A 77 -16.98 4.48 14.15
N ASP A 78 -16.63 4.45 12.86
CA ASP A 78 -17.59 4.48 11.74
C ASP A 78 -18.52 3.27 11.71
N ALA A 79 -17.95 2.08 11.97
CA ALA A 79 -18.67 0.82 11.81
C ALA A 79 -19.34 0.36 13.10
N SER A 80 -18.93 0.90 14.25
CA SER A 80 -19.44 0.52 15.57
C SER A 80 -19.32 1.71 16.52
N PRO A 81 -20.40 2.12 17.23
CA PRO A 81 -20.35 3.25 18.15
C PRO A 81 -19.19 3.15 19.15
N ALA A 82 -18.44 4.25 19.29
CA ALA A 82 -17.26 4.31 20.14
C ALA A 82 -17.58 4.83 21.53
N ASP A 83 -17.95 3.94 22.43
CA ASP A 83 -18.00 4.25 23.87
C ASP A 83 -16.60 4.02 24.47
N GLU A 84 -15.79 5.10 24.45
CA GLU A 84 -14.47 5.27 25.09
C GLU A 84 -13.51 4.05 25.05
N PHE A 85 -12.93 3.76 23.87
CA PHE A 85 -11.95 2.68 23.66
C PHE A 85 -10.58 2.87 24.35
N ARG A 86 -10.49 3.73 25.36
CA ARG A 86 -9.29 3.91 26.20
C ARG A 86 -9.63 3.60 27.64
N ALA A 87 -9.22 2.42 28.09
CA ALA A 87 -9.38 2.04 29.49
C ALA A 87 -8.23 2.53 30.38
N GLN A 88 -7.08 2.86 29.79
CA GLN A 88 -5.85 3.17 30.52
C GLN A 88 -4.97 4.23 29.83
N PRO A 89 -4.23 5.06 30.60
CA PRO A 89 -3.38 6.12 30.03
C PRO A 89 -2.29 5.59 29.08
N ARG A 90 -1.67 4.44 29.39
CA ARG A 90 -0.56 3.87 28.62
C ARG A 90 -0.98 2.89 27.51
N GLN A 91 -2.29 2.74 27.28
CA GLN A 91 -2.82 1.85 26.25
C GLN A 91 -2.58 2.43 24.84
N ILE A 92 -2.41 1.55 23.86
CA ILE A 92 -2.43 1.94 22.44
C ILE A 92 -3.85 1.72 21.92
N VAL A 93 -4.46 2.75 21.36
CA VAL A 93 -5.81 2.69 20.80
C VAL A 93 -5.72 3.13 19.35
N CYS A 94 -6.08 2.25 18.42
CA CYS A 94 -6.08 2.53 17.00
C CYS A 94 -7.51 2.54 16.47
N ASP A 95 -7.96 3.70 16.00
CA ASP A 95 -9.24 3.87 15.34
C ASP A 95 -9.02 4.00 13.82
N ILE A 96 -9.71 3.17 13.05
CA ILE A 96 -9.60 3.13 11.58
C ILE A 96 -10.95 3.51 10.98
N THR A 97 -11.03 4.67 10.32
CA THR A 97 -12.28 5.23 9.79
C THR A 97 -12.12 5.68 8.34
N ALA A 98 -13.22 6.00 7.66
CA ALA A 98 -13.22 6.47 6.29
C ALA A 98 -12.48 7.80 6.16
N PHE A 99 -12.76 8.73 7.08
CA PHE A 99 -12.31 10.12 7.00
C PHE A 99 -11.51 10.60 8.21
N GLY A 100 -11.28 9.75 9.21
CA GLY A 100 -10.46 10.08 10.38
C GLY A 100 -11.13 11.01 11.39
N ALA A 101 -10.36 11.40 12.40
CA ALA A 101 -10.83 12.14 13.58
C ALA A 101 -10.94 13.67 13.41
N SER A 102 -10.93 14.20 12.18
CA SER A 102 -11.12 15.65 11.94
C SER A 102 -11.73 15.93 10.56
N GLY A 103 -12.24 17.15 10.38
CA GLY A 103 -12.82 17.62 9.13
C GLY A 103 -14.33 17.41 9.02
N PRO A 104 -14.97 17.96 7.97
CA PRO A 104 -16.43 17.96 7.84
C PRO A 104 -17.04 16.59 7.54
N LEU A 105 -16.24 15.61 7.12
CA LEU A 105 -16.71 14.23 6.84
C LEU A 105 -16.50 13.28 8.02
N LEU A 106 -16.11 13.80 9.19
CA LEU A 106 -15.90 13.02 10.41
C LEU A 106 -17.14 12.17 10.74
N GLY A 107 -16.90 10.89 11.05
CA GLY A 107 -17.93 9.94 11.45
C GLY A 107 -18.84 9.43 10.33
N LEU A 108 -18.63 9.85 9.07
CA LEU A 108 -19.36 9.30 7.93
C LEU A 108 -18.81 7.91 7.57
N PRO A 109 -19.62 6.85 7.63
CA PRO A 109 -19.14 5.47 7.56
C PRO A 109 -19.01 4.96 6.12
N TYR A 110 -18.35 5.72 5.25
CA TYR A 110 -18.29 5.40 3.82
C TYR A 110 -17.47 4.11 3.59
N ALA A 111 -17.96 3.27 2.69
CA ALA A 111 -17.24 2.09 2.23
C ALA A 111 -16.12 2.48 1.26
N ASP A 112 -15.27 1.50 0.93
CA ASP A 112 -14.07 1.70 0.10
C ASP A 112 -14.37 2.41 -1.23
N ALA A 113 -15.43 1.99 -1.93
CA ALA A 113 -15.81 2.54 -3.24
C ALA A 113 -16.15 4.04 -3.19
N LEU A 114 -16.81 4.50 -2.13
CA LEU A 114 -17.13 5.92 -1.96
C LEU A 114 -15.90 6.72 -1.55
N VAL A 115 -15.00 6.15 -0.74
CA VAL A 115 -13.71 6.79 -0.43
C VAL A 115 -12.82 6.89 -1.67
N GLN A 116 -12.82 5.88 -2.55
CA GLN A 116 -12.15 5.96 -3.85
C GLN A 116 -12.71 7.09 -4.72
N ALA A 117 -14.03 7.29 -4.71
CA ALA A 117 -14.68 8.37 -5.43
C ALA A 117 -14.25 9.75 -4.90
N MET A 118 -14.20 9.93 -3.59
CA MET A 118 -13.89 11.24 -2.99
C MET A 118 -12.40 11.57 -2.94
N SER A 119 -11.52 10.57 -2.94
CA SER A 119 -10.08 10.77 -2.78
C SER A 119 -9.35 11.19 -4.06
N GLY A 120 -10.00 11.08 -5.23
CA GLY A 120 -9.37 11.23 -6.54
C GLY A 120 -8.88 9.92 -7.15
N LEU A 121 -8.91 8.80 -6.42
CA LEU A 121 -8.47 7.50 -6.94
C LEU A 121 -9.32 7.02 -8.12
N ALA A 122 -10.65 7.07 -7.98
CA ALA A 122 -11.56 6.65 -9.05
C ALA A 122 -11.35 7.51 -10.32
N ASP A 123 -11.17 8.83 -10.16
CA ASP A 123 -10.91 9.75 -11.27
C ASP A 123 -9.59 9.46 -12.01
N THR A 124 -8.64 8.75 -11.41
CA THR A 124 -7.37 8.40 -12.06
C THR A 124 -7.37 7.04 -12.77
N THR A 125 -8.46 6.27 -12.65
CA THR A 125 -8.53 4.87 -13.11
C THR A 125 -9.58 4.68 -14.20
N GLY A 126 -9.26 3.95 -15.26
CA GLY A 126 -10.12 3.72 -16.43
C GLY A 126 -9.64 4.43 -17.69
N ASN A 127 -10.46 4.47 -18.73
CA ASN A 127 -10.13 5.16 -19.98
C ASN A 127 -10.48 6.66 -19.92
N PRO A 128 -9.81 7.51 -20.72
CA PRO A 128 -10.08 8.96 -20.73
C PRO A 128 -11.52 9.34 -21.10
N GLN A 129 -12.15 8.62 -22.04
CA GLN A 129 -13.47 8.97 -22.59
C GLN A 129 -14.64 8.31 -21.84
N ASP A 130 -14.34 7.32 -21.01
CA ASP A 130 -15.34 6.53 -20.29
C ASP A 130 -15.60 7.09 -18.89
N ALA A 131 -16.59 6.51 -18.21
CA ALA A 131 -16.77 6.75 -16.79
C ALA A 131 -15.50 6.34 -16.01
N PRO A 132 -15.16 7.08 -14.92
CA PRO A 132 -14.16 6.65 -13.95
C PRO A 132 -14.40 5.19 -13.52
N THR A 133 -13.33 4.44 -13.29
CA THR A 133 -13.41 3.04 -12.88
C THR A 133 -12.90 2.90 -11.45
N LEU A 134 -13.61 2.17 -10.60
CA LEU A 134 -13.10 1.81 -9.28
C LEU A 134 -11.97 0.80 -9.43
N ILE A 135 -10.97 0.88 -8.56
CA ILE A 135 -10.00 -0.20 -8.38
C ILE A 135 -10.79 -1.42 -7.88
N GLY A 136 -10.66 -2.56 -8.57
CA GLY A 136 -11.54 -3.73 -8.42
C GLY A 136 -11.38 -4.53 -7.13
N PHE A 137 -10.59 -4.04 -6.18
CA PHE A 137 -10.44 -4.59 -4.82
C PHE A 137 -10.43 -3.41 -3.82
N PRO A 138 -10.70 -3.67 -2.52
CA PRO A 138 -10.87 -2.62 -1.53
C PRO A 138 -9.50 -2.03 -1.10
N PHE A 139 -8.90 -1.25 -1.99
CA PHE A 139 -7.54 -0.73 -1.84
C PHE A 139 -7.39 0.17 -0.61
N CYS A 140 -8.35 1.07 -0.37
CA CYS A 140 -8.27 2.02 0.74
C CYS A 140 -8.34 1.27 2.08
N GLU A 141 -9.21 0.27 2.20
CA GLU A 141 -9.31 -0.60 3.38
C GLU A 141 -8.02 -1.39 3.65
N VAL A 142 -7.45 -2.01 2.61
CA VAL A 142 -6.21 -2.79 2.75
C VAL A 142 -5.04 -1.89 3.13
N SER A 143 -4.86 -0.77 2.43
CA SER A 143 -3.78 0.19 2.72
C SER A 143 -3.91 0.76 4.13
N ALA A 144 -5.11 1.18 4.54
CA ALA A 144 -5.38 1.65 5.90
C ALA A 144 -5.06 0.58 6.97
N GLY A 145 -5.44 -0.68 6.72
CA GLY A 145 -5.12 -1.77 7.63
C GLY A 145 -3.62 -2.05 7.78
N ILE A 146 -2.85 -1.97 6.69
CA ILE A 146 -1.39 -2.14 6.73
C ILE A 146 -0.73 -0.96 7.47
N TYR A 147 -1.13 0.28 7.15
CA TYR A 147 -0.63 1.47 7.85
C TYR A 147 -1.00 1.48 9.34
N ALA A 148 -2.19 1.02 9.71
CA ALA A 148 -2.59 0.85 11.10
C ALA A 148 -1.68 -0.14 11.83
N ALA A 149 -1.35 -1.28 11.21
CA ALA A 149 -0.41 -2.24 11.79
C ALA A 149 0.98 -1.61 11.97
N ALA A 150 1.49 -0.87 10.98
CA ALA A 150 2.77 -0.15 11.07
C ALA A 150 2.76 0.90 12.19
N ALA A 151 1.67 1.66 12.32
CA ALA A 151 1.48 2.63 13.39
C ALA A 151 1.44 1.98 14.78
N ILE A 152 0.79 0.82 14.91
CA ILE A 152 0.73 0.06 16.17
C ILE A 152 2.10 -0.49 16.56
N VAL A 153 2.87 -1.05 15.62
CA VAL A 153 4.25 -1.51 15.90
C VAL A 153 5.14 -0.34 16.32
N THR A 154 4.99 0.81 15.65
CA THR A 154 5.69 2.05 16.01
C THR A 154 5.29 2.54 17.41
N ALA A 155 4.00 2.54 17.73
CA ALA A 155 3.49 2.92 19.05
C ALA A 155 3.94 1.94 20.13
N HIS A 156 4.03 0.64 19.81
CA HIS A 156 4.54 -0.38 20.72
C HIS A 156 6.00 -0.09 21.10
N ARG A 157 6.84 0.25 20.12
CA ARG A 157 8.21 0.71 20.36
C ARG A 157 8.27 1.88 21.33
N VAL A 158 7.48 2.92 21.08
CA VAL A 158 7.42 4.12 21.94
C VAL A 158 6.97 3.75 23.35
N ARG A 159 5.95 2.90 23.50
CA ARG A 159 5.49 2.42 24.79
C ARG A 159 6.55 1.61 25.54
N ARG A 160 7.28 0.73 24.85
CA ARG A 160 8.34 -0.10 25.44
C ARG A 160 9.56 0.72 25.87
N THR A 161 10.00 1.64 25.02
CA THR A 161 11.25 2.39 25.21
C THR A 161 11.07 3.65 26.06
N ARG A 162 9.90 4.29 26.03
CA ARG A 162 9.62 5.58 26.69
C ARG A 162 8.44 5.54 27.64
N GLY A 163 7.69 4.46 27.66
CA GLY A 163 6.52 4.30 28.51
C GLY A 163 5.25 5.02 28.07
N ILE A 164 5.25 5.63 26.88
CA ILE A 164 4.16 6.48 26.39
C ILE A 164 3.15 5.65 25.59
N GLY A 165 1.86 5.74 25.97
CA GLY A 165 0.74 5.19 25.18
C GLY A 165 0.41 6.06 23.96
N GLN A 166 -0.47 5.59 23.07
CA GLN A 166 -0.83 6.32 21.85
C GLN A 166 -2.32 6.22 21.56
N SER A 167 -2.92 7.32 21.11
CA SER A 167 -4.13 7.28 20.28
C SER A 167 -3.66 7.36 18.83
N ILE A 168 -4.13 6.46 17.98
CA ILE A 168 -3.77 6.37 16.57
C ILE A 168 -5.03 6.61 15.74
N ASP A 169 -4.98 7.58 14.84
CA ASP A 169 -6.04 7.90 13.88
C ASP A 169 -5.59 7.50 12.48
N ILE A 170 -6.28 6.53 11.86
CA ILE A 170 -6.03 6.11 10.49
C ILE A 170 -7.30 6.36 9.68
N ALA A 171 -7.15 7.08 8.56
CA ALA A 171 -8.24 7.36 7.64
C ALA A 171 -7.99 6.67 6.29
N LEU A 172 -8.99 5.95 5.77
CA LEU A 172 -8.94 5.40 4.41
C LEU A 172 -8.68 6.51 3.38
N PHE A 173 -9.29 7.69 3.58
CA PHE A 173 -9.10 8.86 2.73
C PHE A 173 -7.64 9.34 2.70
N ASP A 174 -6.93 9.34 3.84
CA ASP A 174 -5.52 9.74 3.91
C ASP A 174 -4.64 8.76 3.14
N CYS A 175 -4.89 7.46 3.31
CA CYS A 175 -4.17 6.39 2.62
C CYS A 175 -4.41 6.46 1.10
N ALA A 176 -5.66 6.65 0.68
CA ALA A 176 -6.04 6.82 -0.72
C ALA A 176 -5.40 8.06 -1.36
N PHE A 177 -5.45 9.20 -0.68
CA PHE A 177 -4.82 10.44 -1.15
C PHE A 177 -3.29 10.33 -1.20
N GLY A 178 -2.70 9.67 -0.22
CA GLY A 178 -1.26 9.39 -0.15
C GLY A 178 -0.73 8.52 -1.29
N ALA A 179 -1.61 7.83 -2.03
CA ALA A 179 -1.30 7.02 -3.20
C ALA A 179 -1.25 7.83 -4.52
N LEU A 180 -1.53 9.14 -4.49
CA LEU A 180 -1.55 10.01 -5.67
C LEU A 180 -0.23 10.75 -6.07
N PRO A 181 1.00 10.41 -5.62
CA PRO A 181 2.22 11.12 -6.07
C PRO A 181 2.38 11.25 -7.59
N THR A 182 1.84 10.30 -8.37
CA THR A 182 1.85 10.33 -9.84
C THR A 182 0.97 11.46 -10.41
N PHE A 183 -0.10 11.83 -9.72
CA PHE A 183 -1.12 12.76 -10.25
C PHE A 183 -1.13 14.12 -9.56
N LEU A 184 -0.74 14.21 -8.29
CA LEU A 184 -0.63 15.46 -7.54
C LEU A 184 0.25 16.53 -8.22
N PRO A 185 1.34 16.19 -8.94
CA PRO A 185 2.09 17.17 -9.71
C PRO A 185 1.25 18.00 -10.67
N PHE A 186 0.21 17.43 -11.28
CA PHE A 186 -0.68 18.16 -12.19
C PHE A 186 -1.53 19.18 -11.44
N HIS A 187 -2.05 18.81 -10.27
CA HIS A 187 -2.74 19.75 -9.38
C HIS A 187 -1.84 20.94 -9.02
N VAL A 188 -0.59 20.69 -8.63
CA VAL A 188 0.37 21.74 -8.23
C VAL A 188 0.61 22.76 -9.35
N ILE A 189 0.67 22.31 -10.61
CA ILE A 189 0.86 23.22 -11.76
C ILE A 189 -0.46 23.73 -12.37
N GLY A 190 -1.61 23.49 -11.72
CA GLY A 190 -2.92 23.92 -12.20
C GLY A 190 -3.39 23.24 -13.49
N LYS A 191 -2.92 22.03 -13.78
CA LYS A 191 -3.36 21.22 -14.93
C LYS A 191 -4.23 20.05 -14.49
N PRO A 192 -5.22 19.64 -15.30
CA PRO A 192 -6.02 18.45 -15.00
C PRO A 192 -5.16 17.18 -15.12
N ALA A 193 -5.29 16.28 -14.14
CA ALA A 193 -4.84 14.91 -14.28
C ALA A 193 -5.82 14.16 -15.20
N THR A 194 -5.31 13.26 -16.05
CA THR A 194 -6.13 12.48 -16.97
C THR A 194 -5.85 10.99 -16.84
N ARG A 195 -6.91 10.19 -16.96
CA ARG A 195 -6.81 8.73 -17.03
C ARG A 195 -6.22 8.30 -18.36
N SER A 196 -5.51 7.17 -18.39
CA SER A 196 -4.82 6.67 -19.57
C SER A 196 -5.14 5.20 -19.91
N GLY A 197 -6.13 4.60 -19.25
CA GLY A 197 -6.33 3.15 -19.29
C GLY A 197 -5.06 2.42 -18.87
N ASN A 198 -4.56 1.55 -19.74
CA ASN A 198 -3.31 0.80 -19.54
C ASN A 198 -2.05 1.49 -20.05
N GLN A 199 -2.17 2.66 -20.69
CA GLN A 199 -1.03 3.38 -21.24
C GLN A 199 -0.19 4.04 -20.15
N HIS A 200 1.13 4.10 -20.39
CA HIS A 200 2.04 4.93 -19.61
C HIS A 200 2.14 6.34 -20.21
N SER A 201 2.26 7.38 -19.38
CA SER A 201 2.30 8.77 -19.83
C SER A 201 3.60 9.12 -20.56
N LEU A 202 4.72 8.54 -20.11
CA LEU A 202 6.07 8.86 -20.57
C LEU A 202 6.71 7.77 -21.44
N ALA A 203 6.04 6.65 -21.72
CA ALA A 203 6.67 5.51 -22.40
C ALA A 203 5.72 4.79 -23.35
N ALA A 204 6.24 4.33 -24.50
CA ALA A 204 5.52 3.51 -25.47
C ALA A 204 6.46 2.56 -26.25
N PRO A 205 6.03 1.33 -26.58
CA PRO A 205 4.78 0.67 -26.18
C PRO A 205 4.71 0.34 -24.68
N TRP A 206 3.54 0.59 -24.09
CA TRP A 206 3.17 0.17 -22.74
C TRP A 206 1.65 0.04 -22.68
N ASN A 207 1.10 -1.17 -22.82
CA ASN A 207 -0.35 -1.40 -22.86
C ASN A 207 -0.71 -2.88 -22.63
N ALA A 208 -2.00 -3.16 -22.48
CA ALA A 208 -2.57 -4.51 -22.50
C ALA A 208 -3.10 -4.85 -23.89
N TYR A 209 -2.77 -6.04 -24.37
CA TYR A 209 -3.15 -6.52 -25.69
C TYR A 209 -3.83 -7.88 -25.60
N SER A 210 -4.86 -8.11 -26.40
CA SER A 210 -5.54 -9.41 -26.47
C SER A 210 -4.67 -10.41 -27.23
N ALA A 211 -4.58 -11.64 -26.73
CA ALA A 211 -3.95 -12.77 -27.38
C ALA A 211 -4.87 -14.02 -27.26
N SER A 212 -4.55 -15.12 -27.94
CA SER A 212 -5.33 -16.34 -27.77
C SER A 212 -5.24 -16.83 -26.32
N GLY A 213 -6.39 -17.06 -25.69
CA GLY A 213 -6.52 -17.50 -24.31
C GLY A 213 -6.47 -16.40 -23.24
N GLY A 214 -6.38 -15.11 -23.59
CA GLY A 214 -6.46 -14.02 -22.61
C GLY A 214 -5.79 -12.72 -23.04
N TRP A 215 -5.16 -12.05 -22.08
CA TRP A 215 -4.52 -10.74 -22.27
C TRP A 215 -3.06 -10.79 -21.82
N VAL A 216 -2.21 -10.05 -22.54
CA VAL A 216 -0.81 -9.84 -22.21
C VAL A 216 -0.55 -8.35 -22.01
N LEU A 217 0.09 -8.00 -20.90
CA LEU A 217 0.66 -6.67 -20.69
C LEU A 217 2.10 -6.65 -21.20
N ILE A 218 2.46 -5.63 -21.98
CA ILE A 218 3.81 -5.40 -22.50
C ILE A 218 4.27 -4.01 -22.09
N CYS A 219 5.48 -3.90 -21.55
CA CYS A 219 6.05 -2.66 -21.04
C CYS A 219 7.46 -2.45 -21.60
N THR A 220 7.64 -1.39 -22.39
CA THR A 220 8.96 -0.93 -22.84
C THR A 220 9.14 0.55 -22.49
N ALA A 221 10.29 0.88 -21.93
CA ALA A 221 10.63 2.22 -21.46
C ALA A 221 11.88 2.80 -22.13
N THR A 222 12.64 1.97 -22.87
CA THR A 222 13.88 2.40 -23.52
C THR A 222 13.90 2.05 -25.00
N ASP A 223 14.67 2.81 -25.78
CA ASP A 223 14.85 2.54 -27.21
C ASP A 223 15.54 1.21 -27.46
N GLU A 224 16.38 0.76 -26.52
CA GLU A 224 16.99 -0.58 -26.59
C GLU A 224 15.95 -1.69 -26.47
N GLN A 225 14.98 -1.56 -25.56
CA GLN A 225 13.87 -2.51 -25.46
C GLN A 225 12.98 -2.48 -26.71
N TRP A 226 12.75 -1.30 -27.29
CA TRP A 226 12.03 -1.15 -28.55
C TRP A 226 12.72 -1.89 -29.70
N ARG A 227 14.04 -1.76 -29.86
CA ARG A 227 14.78 -2.49 -30.91
C ARG A 227 14.62 -4.01 -30.79
N ARG A 228 14.70 -4.54 -29.57
CA ARG A 228 14.49 -5.98 -29.31
C ARG A 228 13.07 -6.40 -29.65
N LEU A 229 12.08 -5.59 -29.31
CA LEU A 229 10.70 -5.82 -29.66
C LEU A 229 10.50 -5.83 -31.17
N CYS A 230 11.06 -4.87 -31.91
CA CYS A 230 11.01 -4.85 -33.38
C CYS A 230 11.57 -6.12 -34.01
N GLY A 231 12.65 -6.69 -33.45
CA GLY A 231 13.18 -7.98 -33.87
C GLY A 231 12.17 -9.12 -33.71
N LEU A 232 11.45 -9.18 -32.57
CA LEU A 232 10.38 -10.18 -32.36
C LEU A 232 9.18 -9.98 -33.30
N LEU A 233 8.89 -8.74 -33.67
CA LEU A 233 7.83 -8.40 -34.62
C LEU A 233 8.19 -8.75 -36.08
N GLY A 234 9.46 -9.08 -36.37
CA GLY A 234 9.98 -9.19 -37.74
C GLY A 234 9.93 -7.86 -38.50
N ARG A 235 10.07 -6.75 -37.77
CA ARG A 235 9.93 -5.37 -38.25
C ARG A 235 11.10 -4.51 -37.79
N GLU A 236 12.33 -4.94 -38.03
CA GLU A 236 13.54 -4.18 -37.67
C GLU A 236 13.61 -2.81 -38.37
N ASP A 237 12.88 -2.63 -39.48
CA ASP A 237 12.69 -1.33 -40.13
C ASP A 237 12.11 -0.28 -39.17
N LEU A 238 11.18 -0.66 -38.28
CA LEU A 238 10.56 0.24 -37.32
C LEU A 238 11.52 0.71 -36.22
N ALA A 239 12.62 -0.03 -35.97
CA ALA A 239 13.59 0.34 -34.95
C ALA A 239 14.34 1.64 -35.30
N ARG A 240 14.42 2.00 -36.59
CA ARG A 240 15.15 3.18 -37.09
C ARG A 240 14.28 4.12 -37.93
N ALA A 241 13.02 3.75 -38.21
CA ALA A 241 12.11 4.57 -38.98
C ALA A 241 11.80 5.90 -38.25
N ASP A 242 11.75 6.97 -39.04
CA ASP A 242 11.36 8.30 -38.56
C ASP A 242 9.97 8.24 -37.92
N GLY A 243 9.86 8.70 -36.67
CA GLY A 243 8.62 8.65 -35.89
C GLY A 243 8.47 7.43 -34.99
N PHE A 244 9.43 6.49 -35.00
CA PHE A 244 9.44 5.32 -34.11
C PHE A 244 10.78 5.09 -33.40
N ALA A 245 11.84 5.78 -33.81
CA ALA A 245 13.20 5.50 -33.37
C ALA A 245 13.42 5.83 -31.88
N SER A 246 12.84 6.94 -31.41
CA SER A 246 12.94 7.38 -30.02
C SER A 246 11.65 7.18 -29.22
N ASN A 247 11.78 7.03 -27.91
CA ASN A 247 10.62 6.91 -27.02
C ASN A 247 9.66 8.09 -27.15
N ALA A 248 10.17 9.32 -27.29
CA ALA A 248 9.34 10.51 -27.46
C ALA A 248 8.50 10.44 -28.74
N GLU A 249 9.10 9.98 -29.85
CA GLU A 249 8.38 9.78 -31.11
C GLU A 249 7.30 8.71 -30.99
N ARG A 250 7.61 7.56 -30.36
CA ARG A 250 6.64 6.48 -30.13
C ARG A 250 5.48 6.92 -29.23
N VAL A 251 5.75 7.72 -28.20
CA VAL A 251 4.72 8.29 -27.31
C VAL A 251 3.76 9.19 -28.08
N ALA A 252 4.25 9.94 -29.07
CA ALA A 252 3.44 10.77 -29.96
C ALA A 252 2.61 9.95 -30.96
N ARG A 253 3.09 8.75 -31.34
CA ARG A 253 2.41 7.83 -32.26
C ARG A 253 1.84 6.57 -31.60
N ARG A 254 1.47 6.66 -30.32
CA ARG A 254 1.05 5.50 -29.51
C ARG A 254 -0.07 4.66 -30.13
N THR A 255 -1.03 5.29 -30.81
CA THR A 255 -2.16 4.59 -31.44
C THR A 255 -1.69 3.66 -32.56
N GLU A 256 -0.71 4.09 -33.35
CA GLU A 256 -0.11 3.27 -34.42
C GLU A 256 0.70 2.12 -33.82
N ILE A 257 1.51 2.40 -32.78
CA ILE A 257 2.26 1.39 -32.04
C ILE A 257 1.34 0.33 -31.43
N ASP A 258 0.27 0.76 -30.76
CA ASP A 258 -0.68 -0.15 -30.13
C ASP A 258 -1.38 -1.04 -31.17
N ALA A 259 -1.69 -0.53 -32.36
CA ALA A 259 -2.26 -1.32 -33.45
C ALA A 259 -1.27 -2.39 -33.96
N ILE A 260 0.02 -2.07 -34.10
CA ILE A 260 1.07 -3.02 -34.50
C ILE A 260 1.18 -4.15 -33.48
N LEU A 261 1.27 -3.80 -32.20
CA LEU A 261 1.38 -4.78 -31.11
C LEU A 261 0.12 -5.63 -30.98
N GLN A 262 -1.07 -5.04 -31.14
CA GLN A 262 -2.33 -5.77 -31.10
C GLN A 262 -2.46 -6.76 -32.27
N ASN A 263 -1.95 -6.42 -33.46
CA ASN A 263 -1.96 -7.33 -34.60
C ASN A 263 -1.00 -8.51 -34.40
N TRP A 264 0.20 -8.25 -33.85
CA TRP A 264 1.15 -9.31 -33.52
C TRP A 264 0.64 -10.24 -32.42
N THR A 265 0.15 -9.69 -31.30
CA THR A 265 -0.35 -10.51 -30.17
C THR A 265 -1.56 -11.37 -30.53
N ARG A 266 -2.38 -10.98 -31.53
CA ARG A 266 -3.52 -11.79 -32.02
C ARG A 266 -3.11 -13.08 -32.72
N THR A 267 -1.88 -13.18 -33.21
CA THR A 267 -1.40 -14.39 -33.90
C THR A 267 -0.81 -15.43 -32.94
N LEU A 268 -0.70 -15.09 -31.66
CA LEU A 268 -0.03 -15.89 -30.64
C LEU A 268 -0.99 -16.22 -29.48
N THR A 269 -0.66 -17.27 -28.74
CA THR A 269 -1.20 -17.51 -27.40
C THR A 269 -0.55 -16.59 -26.38
N VAL A 270 -1.24 -16.33 -25.26
CA VAL A 270 -0.64 -15.60 -24.13
C VAL A 270 0.71 -16.20 -23.71
N ARG A 271 0.79 -17.55 -23.69
CA ARG A 271 2.02 -18.26 -23.32
C ARG A 271 3.17 -17.94 -24.27
N GLU A 272 2.95 -18.04 -25.58
CA GLU A 272 3.96 -17.75 -26.60
C GLU A 272 4.42 -16.29 -26.53
N CYS A 273 3.50 -15.33 -26.35
CA CYS A 273 3.85 -13.93 -26.13
C CYS A 273 4.83 -13.78 -24.95
N ILE A 274 4.52 -14.39 -23.80
CA ILE A 274 5.35 -14.28 -22.60
C ILE A 274 6.71 -14.95 -22.78
N GLU A 275 6.76 -16.13 -23.40
CA GLU A 275 8.01 -16.84 -23.67
C GLU A 275 8.93 -16.03 -24.60
N GLN A 276 8.39 -15.46 -25.69
CA GLN A 276 9.17 -14.65 -26.63
C GLN A 276 9.66 -13.33 -26.01
N LEU A 277 8.77 -12.57 -25.35
CA LEU A 277 9.11 -11.28 -24.75
C LEU A 277 10.11 -11.41 -23.59
N SER A 278 9.90 -12.41 -22.73
CA SER A 278 10.82 -12.64 -21.60
C SER A 278 12.19 -13.13 -22.09
N GLY A 279 12.25 -13.85 -23.21
CA GLY A 279 13.51 -14.32 -23.82
C GLY A 279 14.44 -13.20 -24.29
N VAL A 280 13.95 -11.97 -24.42
CA VAL A 280 14.74 -10.79 -24.82
C VAL A 280 14.75 -9.67 -23.77
N ASP A 281 14.44 -10.01 -22.52
CA ASP A 281 14.38 -9.08 -21.36
C ASP A 281 13.36 -7.94 -21.50
N ILE A 282 12.24 -8.16 -22.21
CA ILE A 282 11.12 -7.22 -22.20
C ILE A 282 10.21 -7.52 -20.99
N ALA A 283 9.87 -6.47 -20.24
CA ALA A 283 8.94 -6.60 -19.11
C ALA A 283 7.53 -6.86 -19.64
N CYS A 284 6.97 -8.02 -19.29
CA CYS A 284 5.64 -8.43 -19.72
C CYS A 284 5.01 -9.37 -18.69
N GLY A 285 3.70 -9.54 -18.73
CA GLY A 285 2.98 -10.46 -17.84
C GLY A 285 1.61 -10.85 -18.39
N PRO A 286 1.15 -12.10 -18.18
CA PRO A 286 -0.25 -12.43 -18.43
C PRO A 286 -1.12 -11.65 -17.45
N ILE A 287 -2.29 -11.18 -17.91
CA ILE A 287 -3.30 -10.64 -16.99
C ILE A 287 -4.08 -11.82 -16.44
N LEU A 288 -3.81 -12.17 -15.18
CA LEU A 288 -4.34 -13.36 -14.52
C LEU A 288 -5.68 -13.06 -13.87
N THR A 289 -6.61 -14.01 -13.94
CA THR A 289 -7.82 -14.02 -13.10
C THR A 289 -7.51 -14.57 -11.71
N LEU A 290 -8.40 -14.35 -10.74
CA LEU A 290 -8.24 -14.94 -9.40
C LEU A 290 -8.15 -16.47 -9.41
N GLU A 291 -8.89 -17.12 -10.31
CA GLU A 291 -8.84 -18.58 -10.49
C GLU A 291 -7.46 -19.04 -11.00
N GLN A 292 -6.88 -18.31 -11.95
CA GLN A 292 -5.57 -18.64 -12.52
C GLN A 292 -4.44 -18.45 -11.50
N LEU A 293 -4.58 -17.55 -10.52
CA LEU A 293 -3.57 -17.33 -9.47
C LEU A 293 -3.30 -18.58 -8.63
N GLN A 294 -4.26 -19.49 -8.50
CA GLN A 294 -4.07 -20.76 -7.78
C GLN A 294 -2.98 -21.65 -8.41
N LYS A 295 -2.64 -21.42 -9.68
CA LYS A 295 -1.63 -22.17 -10.44
C LYS A 295 -0.40 -21.32 -10.78
N GLU A 296 -0.30 -20.12 -10.22
CA GLU A 296 0.81 -19.20 -10.49
C GLU A 296 2.10 -19.72 -9.84
N LYS A 297 3.15 -19.87 -10.66
CA LYS A 297 4.37 -20.59 -10.28
C LYS A 297 5.16 -19.88 -9.18
N ASN A 298 5.21 -18.56 -9.18
CA ASN A 298 5.94 -17.79 -8.19
C ASN A 298 5.23 -17.80 -6.82
N LEU A 299 3.90 -17.71 -6.79
CA LEU A 299 3.11 -17.84 -5.57
C LEU A 299 3.31 -19.22 -4.93
N ALA A 300 3.29 -20.29 -5.74
CA ALA A 300 3.61 -21.63 -5.25
C ALA A 300 5.05 -21.74 -4.74
N HIS A 301 6.03 -21.21 -5.49
CA HIS A 301 7.44 -21.21 -5.09
C HIS A 301 7.69 -20.45 -3.78
N ARG A 302 6.95 -19.36 -3.55
CA ARG A 302 7.08 -18.51 -2.37
C ARG A 302 6.19 -18.94 -1.20
N GLY A 303 5.45 -20.06 -1.33
CA GLY A 303 4.55 -20.55 -0.28
C GLY A 303 3.37 -19.61 0.01
N MET A 304 3.00 -18.77 -0.96
CA MET A 304 1.95 -17.78 -0.81
C MET A 304 0.54 -18.34 -0.94
N LEU A 305 0.37 -19.62 -1.27
CA LEU A 305 -0.93 -20.26 -1.30
C LEU A 305 -1.04 -21.20 -0.10
N THR A 306 -2.01 -20.94 0.78
CA THR A 306 -2.19 -21.70 2.02
C THR A 306 -3.58 -22.29 2.09
N PRO A 307 -3.73 -23.54 2.56
CA PRO A 307 -5.04 -24.11 2.80
C PRO A 307 -5.73 -23.34 3.92
N LEU A 308 -7.03 -23.13 3.76
CA LEU A 308 -7.95 -22.62 4.75
C LEU A 308 -9.04 -23.67 4.93
N ASP A 309 -8.95 -24.38 6.03
CA ASP A 309 -9.98 -25.32 6.46
C ASP A 309 -10.89 -24.59 7.46
N ASP A 310 -12.19 -24.61 7.20
CA ASP A 310 -13.18 -24.12 8.14
C ASP A 310 -13.82 -25.30 8.89
N PRO A 311 -13.46 -25.53 10.17
CA PRO A 311 -13.98 -26.65 10.92
C PRO A 311 -15.50 -26.53 11.18
N ALA A 312 -16.09 -25.33 11.08
CA ALA A 312 -17.52 -25.13 11.30
C ALA A 312 -18.38 -25.69 10.15
N SER A 313 -17.92 -25.51 8.91
CA SER A 313 -18.64 -26.00 7.72
C SER A 313 -18.02 -27.23 7.06
N GLY A 314 -16.81 -27.62 7.45
CA GLY A 314 -16.04 -28.69 6.78
C GLY A 314 -15.56 -28.31 5.38
N LYS A 315 -15.70 -27.04 4.98
CA LYS A 315 -15.23 -26.54 3.68
C LYS A 315 -13.74 -26.21 3.75
N SER A 316 -13.08 -26.39 2.61
CA SER A 316 -11.68 -26.01 2.41
C SER A 316 -11.53 -25.12 1.18
N ALA A 317 -10.59 -24.18 1.25
CA ALA A 317 -10.20 -23.34 0.12
C ALA A 317 -8.69 -23.09 0.13
N LEU A 318 -8.14 -22.74 -1.02
CA LEU A 318 -6.78 -22.24 -1.13
C LEU A 318 -6.83 -20.70 -1.18
N ILE A 319 -6.17 -20.04 -0.24
CA ILE A 319 -6.16 -18.57 -0.15
C ILE A 319 -4.72 -18.03 -0.12
N PRO A 320 -4.52 -16.75 -0.46
CA PRO A 320 -3.26 -16.08 -0.21
C PRO A 320 -2.83 -16.18 1.26
N GLY A 321 -1.59 -16.61 1.48
CA GLY A 321 -0.93 -16.71 2.78
C GLY A 321 -0.40 -15.36 3.27
N SER A 322 0.42 -15.38 4.32
CA SER A 322 0.98 -14.16 4.89
C SER A 322 2.11 -13.58 4.02
N PRO A 323 1.98 -12.34 3.53
CA PRO A 323 3.08 -11.68 2.82
C PRO A 323 4.27 -11.40 3.75
N LEU A 324 4.04 -11.27 5.07
CA LEU A 324 5.08 -11.11 6.07
C LEU A 324 5.86 -12.40 6.31
N ALA A 325 5.19 -13.56 6.39
CA ALA A 325 5.88 -14.84 6.55
C ALA A 325 6.66 -15.23 5.29
N ALA A 326 6.13 -14.91 4.10
CA ALA A 326 6.88 -15.05 2.86
C ALA A 326 8.12 -14.16 2.85
N ALA A 327 8.01 -12.91 3.33
CA ALA A 327 9.12 -11.97 3.40
C ALA A 327 10.15 -12.27 4.50
N ILE A 328 9.70 -12.81 5.63
CA ILE A 328 10.50 -13.13 6.82
C ILE A 328 10.28 -14.61 7.17
N PRO A 329 11.07 -15.54 6.60
CA PRO A 329 10.79 -16.98 6.65
C PRO A 329 10.77 -17.59 8.06
N ARG A 330 11.36 -16.92 9.06
CA ARG A 330 11.31 -17.37 10.45
C ARG A 330 9.96 -17.11 11.13
N LEU A 331 9.09 -16.28 10.54
CA LEU A 331 7.74 -16.10 11.05
C LEU A 331 6.90 -17.33 10.71
N ALA A 332 6.30 -17.93 11.74
CA ALA A 332 5.42 -19.09 11.63
C ALA A 332 4.02 -18.71 12.13
N PRO A 333 3.20 -18.02 11.31
CA PRO A 333 1.87 -17.60 11.72
C PRO A 333 0.98 -18.81 12.02
N SER A 334 0.17 -18.72 13.07
CA SER A 334 -0.79 -19.76 13.42
C SER A 334 -1.84 -19.91 12.31
N LEU A 335 -2.10 -21.15 11.91
CA LEU A 335 -3.12 -21.48 10.91
C LEU A 335 -4.46 -21.87 11.54
N ARG A 336 -4.56 -21.88 12.88
CA ARG A 336 -5.78 -22.27 13.62
C ARG A 336 -6.94 -21.33 13.29
N VAL A 337 -8.11 -21.91 13.03
CA VAL A 337 -9.38 -21.21 12.87
C VAL A 337 -10.28 -21.55 14.05
N PRO A 338 -10.48 -20.64 15.03
CA PRO A 338 -11.38 -20.91 16.15
C PRO A 338 -12.85 -20.93 15.74
N GLN A 339 -13.62 -21.82 16.37
CA GLN A 339 -15.07 -21.76 16.40
C GLN A 339 -15.55 -20.46 17.08
N PRO A 340 -16.76 -19.96 16.75
CA PRO A 340 -17.33 -18.84 17.47
C PRO A 340 -17.35 -19.10 18.97
N ASP A 341 -16.84 -18.14 19.75
CA ASP A 341 -16.75 -18.20 21.22
C ASP A 341 -15.82 -19.26 21.82
N GLU A 342 -15.01 -19.96 21.00
CA GLU A 342 -14.18 -21.08 21.46
C GLU A 342 -13.18 -20.69 22.56
N ASP A 343 -12.67 -19.46 22.53
CA ASP A 343 -11.57 -19.04 23.40
C ASP A 343 -12.04 -18.25 24.65
N ARG A 344 -13.35 -18.24 24.96
CA ARG A 344 -13.90 -17.50 26.12
C ARG A 344 -13.18 -17.81 27.43
N ALA A 345 -13.10 -19.09 27.81
CA ALA A 345 -12.51 -19.50 29.08
C ALA A 345 -11.01 -19.15 29.18
N TYR A 346 -10.29 -19.28 28.06
CA TYR A 346 -8.89 -18.87 27.97
C TYR A 346 -8.73 -17.36 28.20
N LEU A 347 -9.57 -16.56 27.53
CA LEU A 347 -9.54 -15.10 27.66
C LEU A 347 -9.92 -14.64 29.07
N GLU A 348 -10.89 -15.29 29.72
CA GLU A 348 -11.25 -15.01 31.12
C GLU A 348 -10.07 -15.25 32.07
N GLN A 349 -9.33 -16.36 31.89
CA GLN A 349 -8.11 -16.66 32.67
C GLN A 349 -6.99 -15.65 32.39
N LEU A 350 -6.81 -15.26 31.14
CA LEU A 350 -5.83 -14.25 30.75
C LEU A 350 -6.16 -12.88 31.36
N ILE A 351 -7.43 -12.47 31.32
CA ILE A 351 -7.90 -11.22 31.93
C ILE A 351 -7.64 -11.23 33.44
N ALA A 352 -7.93 -12.35 34.11
CA ALA A 352 -7.69 -12.49 35.55
C ALA A 352 -6.20 -12.38 35.89
N SER A 353 -5.32 -13.07 35.14
CA SER A 353 -3.87 -13.04 35.38
C SER A 353 -3.26 -11.66 35.16
N ARG A 354 -3.69 -10.93 34.12
CA ARG A 354 -3.20 -9.57 33.84
C ARG A 354 -3.74 -8.53 34.81
N SER A 355 -4.98 -8.70 35.28
CA SER A 355 -5.55 -7.86 36.34
C SER A 355 -4.74 -7.99 37.64
N ALA A 356 -4.39 -9.22 38.02
CA ALA A 356 -3.56 -9.48 39.20
C ALA A 356 -2.15 -8.89 39.07
N ALA A 357 -1.49 -9.07 37.93
CA ALA A 357 -0.16 -8.51 37.68
C ALA A 357 -0.12 -6.97 37.78
N ARG A 358 -1.19 -6.29 37.36
CA ARG A 358 -1.29 -4.82 37.42
C ARG A 358 -1.64 -4.28 38.80
N ALA A 359 -2.40 -5.02 39.60
CA ALA A 359 -2.61 -4.66 41.00
C ALA A 359 -1.29 -4.65 41.79
N TYR A 360 -0.31 -5.45 41.35
CA TYR A 360 1.03 -5.51 41.93
C TYR A 360 1.98 -4.39 41.45
N ASP A 361 1.85 -3.93 40.20
CA ASP A 361 2.73 -2.91 39.57
C ASP A 361 2.34 -1.45 39.92
N GLY A 362 1.89 -1.24 41.17
CA GLY A 362 1.27 -0.01 41.67
C GLY A 362 1.80 1.29 41.06
N GLY A 363 0.95 1.94 40.25
CA GLY A 363 0.99 3.38 40.00
C GLY A 363 2.30 3.98 39.50
N ARG A 364 3.00 3.34 38.55
CA ARG A 364 4.00 4.08 37.76
C ARG A 364 3.29 5.06 36.82
N ASP A 365 3.02 6.25 37.37
CA ASP A 365 2.47 7.39 36.66
C ASP A 365 3.23 7.64 35.34
N GLY A 366 2.47 7.94 34.31
CA GLY A 366 2.94 8.09 32.94
C GLY A 366 4.09 9.09 32.86
N GLY A 367 5.21 8.65 32.30
CA GLY A 367 6.27 9.57 31.90
C GLY A 367 5.67 10.69 31.04
N GLN A 368 6.09 11.93 31.28
CA GLN A 368 5.70 13.08 30.47
C GLN A 368 5.83 12.75 28.98
N ALA A 369 4.82 13.15 28.19
CA ALA A 369 4.85 13.04 26.74
C ALA A 369 6.09 13.76 26.19
N GLY A 370 7.12 13.01 25.85
CA GLY A 370 8.27 13.54 25.12
C GLY A 370 7.86 13.79 23.68
N SER A 371 8.04 15.03 23.19
CA SER A 371 7.79 15.44 21.79
C SER A 371 8.70 14.77 20.76
N ALA A 372 9.66 13.95 21.22
CA ALA A 372 10.58 13.21 20.39
C ALA A 372 9.85 12.29 19.40
N PRO A 373 10.15 12.35 18.10
CA PRO A 373 9.59 11.44 17.10
C PRO A 373 9.83 9.95 17.45
N PRO A 374 8.96 9.03 17.02
CA PRO A 374 9.06 7.61 17.37
C PRO A 374 10.38 6.93 17.03
N LEU A 375 10.99 7.29 15.91
CA LEU A 375 12.22 6.67 15.38
C LEU A 375 13.45 7.57 15.51
N GLN A 376 13.38 8.61 16.36
CA GLN A 376 14.53 9.46 16.63
C GLN A 376 15.75 8.62 17.06
N GLY A 377 16.89 8.90 16.45
CA GLY A 377 18.15 8.21 16.70
C GLY A 377 18.39 6.98 15.81
N LEU A 378 17.42 6.57 15.00
CA LEU A 378 17.65 5.53 13.99
C LEU A 378 18.15 6.14 12.68
N ARG A 379 19.06 5.43 12.01
CA ARG A 379 19.59 5.79 10.68
C ARG A 379 19.19 4.77 9.61
N VAL A 380 18.72 5.28 8.48
CA VAL A 380 18.25 4.50 7.32
C VAL A 380 19.09 4.85 6.10
N LEU A 381 19.61 3.84 5.41
CA LEU A 381 20.12 3.97 4.06
C LEU A 381 19.07 3.47 3.07
N GLU A 382 18.76 4.28 2.07
CA GLU A 382 17.88 3.91 0.97
C GLU A 382 18.69 3.86 -0.33
N ILE A 383 18.63 2.73 -1.06
CA ILE A 383 19.03 2.64 -2.47
C ILE A 383 17.77 2.38 -3.30
N GLY A 384 16.97 3.44 -3.48
CA GLY A 384 15.61 3.35 -3.99
C GLY A 384 15.40 4.08 -5.30
N GLN A 385 14.48 3.57 -6.12
CA GLN A 385 13.98 4.22 -7.33
C GLN A 385 12.44 4.26 -7.32
N TYR A 386 11.89 5.35 -7.86
CA TYR A 386 10.47 5.55 -8.13
C TYR A 386 9.59 5.58 -6.88
N THR A 387 8.95 4.46 -6.52
CA THR A 387 7.83 4.44 -5.57
C THR A 387 8.13 3.62 -4.32
N THR A 388 8.50 2.34 -4.46
CA THR A 388 8.40 1.35 -3.38
C THR A 388 9.34 1.60 -2.20
N ALA A 389 10.67 1.55 -2.42
CA ALA A 389 11.65 1.89 -1.40
C ALA A 389 11.56 3.38 -0.99
N PRO A 390 11.32 4.33 -1.92
CA PRO A 390 11.10 5.71 -1.56
C PRO A 390 9.92 5.95 -0.60
N LEU A 391 8.79 5.23 -0.76
CA LEU A 391 7.64 5.31 0.13
C LEU A 391 8.03 4.87 1.54
N VAL A 392 8.68 3.71 1.68
CA VAL A 392 9.11 3.15 2.97
C VAL A 392 9.94 4.15 3.75
N SER A 393 11.03 4.61 3.16
CA SER A 393 12.01 5.47 3.82
C SER A 393 11.44 6.87 4.09
N ARG A 394 10.54 7.38 3.24
CA ARG A 394 9.80 8.62 3.50
C ARG A 394 8.97 8.52 4.78
N GLN A 395 8.25 7.40 4.97
CA GLN A 395 7.48 7.20 6.20
C GLN A 395 8.40 7.04 7.43
N LEU A 396 9.51 6.30 7.31
CA LEU A 396 10.52 6.21 8.39
C LEU A 396 11.10 7.59 8.74
N GLY A 397 11.36 8.43 7.73
CA GLY A 397 11.79 9.81 7.90
C GLY A 397 10.76 10.68 8.62
N ALA A 398 9.48 10.61 8.22
CA ALA A 398 8.40 11.33 8.91
C ALA A 398 8.27 10.90 10.39
N LEU A 399 8.43 9.60 10.66
CA LEU A 399 8.51 9.02 12.01
C LEU A 399 9.80 9.43 12.78
N GLY A 400 10.73 10.12 12.13
CA GLY A 400 11.90 10.78 12.73
C GLY A 400 13.22 10.06 12.61
N ALA A 401 13.33 9.04 11.76
CA ALA A 401 14.62 8.45 11.42
C ALA A 401 15.45 9.42 10.56
N GLU A 402 16.77 9.35 10.67
CA GLU A 402 17.69 10.01 9.74
C GLU A 402 17.79 9.16 8.47
N VAL A 403 17.40 9.71 7.32
CA VAL A 403 17.36 8.95 6.06
C VAL A 403 18.34 9.53 5.06
N PHE A 404 19.30 8.69 4.64
CA PHE A 404 20.18 8.99 3.52
C PHE A 404 19.75 8.19 2.29
N LYS A 405 19.45 8.91 1.21
CA LYS A 405 19.18 8.32 -0.10
C LYS A 405 20.49 8.26 -0.88
N ILE A 406 20.95 7.04 -1.16
CA ILE A 406 22.12 6.79 -1.98
C ILE A 406 21.70 6.77 -3.44
N GLU A 407 22.32 7.62 -4.24
CA GLU A 407 22.03 7.78 -5.64
C GLU A 407 23.29 7.59 -6.48
N ALA A 408 23.12 6.98 -7.66
CA ALA A 408 24.22 6.86 -8.62
C ALA A 408 24.58 8.22 -9.22
N PRO A 409 25.75 8.37 -9.85
CA PRO A 409 26.10 9.59 -10.59
C PRO A 409 24.99 9.99 -11.58
N GLY A 410 24.57 11.25 -11.53
CA GLY A 410 23.43 11.76 -12.30
C GLY A 410 22.06 11.57 -11.65
N GLY A 411 22.00 10.88 -10.50
CA GLY A 411 20.82 10.78 -9.64
C GLY A 411 19.79 9.74 -10.07
N GLU A 412 18.70 9.64 -9.29
CA GLU A 412 17.55 8.82 -9.68
C GLU A 412 16.88 9.36 -10.95
N GLY A 413 16.52 8.49 -11.90
CA GLY A 413 15.94 8.87 -13.18
C GLY A 413 14.60 9.63 -13.12
N SER A 414 13.91 9.65 -11.98
CA SER A 414 12.68 10.44 -11.79
C SER A 414 12.92 11.88 -11.34
N ARG A 415 14.15 12.24 -10.95
CA ARG A 415 14.53 13.61 -10.56
C ARG A 415 14.09 14.66 -11.57
N PRO A 416 14.29 14.50 -12.90
CA PRO A 416 13.89 15.50 -13.88
C PRO A 416 12.49 15.29 -14.47
N TRP A 417 11.68 14.35 -13.94
CA TRP A 417 10.38 14.04 -14.56
C TRP A 417 9.42 15.22 -14.47
N PRO A 418 8.80 15.63 -15.60
CA PRO A 418 7.83 16.71 -15.59
C PRO A 418 6.53 16.27 -14.90
N PRO A 419 5.79 17.22 -14.28
CA PRO A 419 6.14 18.64 -14.12
C PRO A 419 7.30 18.89 -13.12
N VAL A 420 8.10 19.92 -13.39
CA VAL A 420 9.29 20.30 -12.60
C VAL A 420 9.19 21.71 -12.00
N GLN A 421 9.89 21.91 -10.89
CA GLN A 421 10.25 23.23 -10.34
C GLN A 421 11.78 23.35 -10.37
N GLY A 422 12.31 24.17 -11.28
CA GLY A 422 13.74 24.16 -11.60
C GLY A 422 14.12 22.88 -12.34
N ASN A 423 15.14 22.16 -11.85
CA ASN A 423 15.63 20.89 -12.37
C ASN A 423 14.98 19.66 -11.68
N ARG A 424 14.03 19.86 -10.76
CA ARG A 424 13.47 18.80 -9.92
C ARG A 424 11.98 18.62 -10.14
N GLY A 425 11.58 17.38 -10.38
CA GLY A 425 10.20 16.92 -10.57
C GLY A 425 9.43 16.88 -9.27
N TYR A 426 8.15 17.28 -9.33
CA TYR A 426 7.26 17.19 -8.17
C TYR A 426 7.02 15.75 -7.73
N PHE A 427 6.93 14.80 -8.67
CA PHE A 427 6.84 13.36 -8.34
C PHE A 427 8.00 12.94 -7.43
N PHE A 428 9.24 13.26 -7.82
CA PHE A 428 10.42 12.94 -7.03
C PHE A 428 10.36 13.57 -5.64
N ALA A 429 9.95 14.84 -5.53
CA ALA A 429 9.82 15.53 -4.26
C ALA A 429 8.74 14.90 -3.35
N PHE A 430 7.56 14.56 -3.89
CA PHE A 430 6.50 13.87 -3.15
C PHE A 430 6.96 12.51 -2.61
N SER A 431 7.73 11.76 -3.40
CA SER A 431 8.20 10.42 -3.04
C SER A 431 9.41 10.42 -2.10
N ASN A 432 10.13 11.53 -1.99
CA ASN A 432 11.43 11.59 -1.30
C ASN A 432 11.54 12.61 -0.17
N SER A 433 10.44 13.12 0.40
CA SER A 433 10.52 14.00 1.57
C SER A 433 11.25 13.36 2.76
N ASP A 434 11.83 14.18 3.62
CA ASP A 434 12.61 13.80 4.81
C ASP A 434 13.89 13.00 4.57
N LYS A 435 14.46 13.12 3.36
CA LYS A 435 15.69 12.46 2.98
C LYS A 435 16.79 13.45 2.67
N ARG A 436 18.02 12.95 2.76
CA ARG A 436 19.24 13.63 2.37
C ARG A 436 19.93 12.83 1.27
N SER A 437 20.19 13.47 0.13
CA SER A 437 20.83 12.80 -1.00
C SER A 437 22.33 12.66 -0.79
N ILE A 438 22.87 11.48 -1.07
CA ILE A 438 24.30 11.20 -1.21
C ILE A 438 24.52 10.60 -2.59
N GLU A 439 25.40 11.20 -3.39
CA GLU A 439 25.85 10.62 -4.67
C GLU A 439 27.03 9.67 -4.41
N LEU A 440 26.89 8.40 -4.80
CA LEU A 440 27.93 7.37 -4.75
C LEU A 440 27.90 6.49 -6.02
N ASP A 441 29.02 6.34 -6.70
CA ASP A 441 29.21 5.28 -7.69
C ASP A 441 29.73 4.01 -7.03
N LEU A 442 28.82 3.11 -6.65
CA LEU A 442 29.18 1.83 -6.02
C LEU A 442 29.98 0.88 -6.93
N ARG A 443 30.26 1.23 -8.19
CA ARG A 443 31.24 0.52 -9.04
C ARG A 443 32.68 0.90 -8.66
N ASN A 444 32.89 2.10 -8.12
CA ASN A 444 34.17 2.58 -7.61
C ASN A 444 34.47 1.99 -6.23
N GLU A 445 35.71 1.55 -5.98
CA GLU A 445 36.12 1.03 -4.67
C GLU A 445 36.07 2.10 -3.56
N GLY A 446 36.43 3.34 -3.86
CA GLY A 446 36.40 4.44 -2.88
C GLY A 446 35.00 4.69 -2.33
N ASP A 447 34.00 4.74 -3.20
CA ASP A 447 32.61 4.92 -2.81
C ASP A 447 32.04 3.69 -2.11
N ARG A 448 32.50 2.48 -2.47
CA ARG A 448 32.18 1.26 -1.69
C ARG A 448 32.76 1.30 -0.28
N VAL A 449 33.97 1.83 -0.09
CA VAL A 449 34.54 2.04 1.25
C VAL A 449 33.68 3.01 2.06
N LEU A 450 33.27 4.13 1.44
CA LEU A 450 32.38 5.11 2.07
C LEU A 450 31.01 4.50 2.44
N PHE A 451 30.39 3.77 1.51
CA PHE A 451 29.13 3.09 1.75
C PHE A 451 29.24 2.04 2.88
N ARG A 452 30.34 1.26 2.95
CA ARG A 452 30.59 0.33 4.07
C ARG A 452 30.68 1.07 5.41
N LYS A 453 31.31 2.26 5.47
CA LYS A 453 31.39 3.08 6.69
C LYS A 453 30.01 3.56 7.13
N LEU A 454 29.19 4.05 6.19
CA LEU A 454 27.81 4.43 6.44
C LEU A 454 27.00 3.26 6.99
N LEU A 455 27.04 2.12 6.30
CA LEU A 455 26.25 0.94 6.62
C LEU A 455 26.55 0.34 8.00
N ARG A 456 27.79 0.43 8.49
CA ARG A 456 28.15 0.03 9.87
C ARG A 456 27.41 0.82 10.95
N LYS A 457 26.96 2.03 10.65
CA LYS A 457 26.27 2.93 11.59
C LYS A 457 24.77 3.03 11.33
N SER A 458 24.26 2.27 10.37
CA SER A 458 22.86 2.33 9.99
C SER A 458 22.07 1.19 10.62
N ASP A 459 20.85 1.49 10.99
CA ASP A 459 19.89 0.53 11.55
C ASP A 459 19.15 -0.23 10.46
N VAL A 460 18.92 0.43 9.33
CA VAL A 460 18.14 -0.10 8.20
C VAL A 460 18.88 0.16 6.89
N LEU A 461 18.85 -0.83 6.01
CA LEU A 461 19.14 -0.67 4.58
C LEU A 461 17.91 -1.14 3.79
N VAL A 462 17.32 -0.24 3.01
CA VAL A 462 16.18 -0.57 2.12
C VAL A 462 16.54 -0.30 0.67
N GLU A 463 16.19 -1.22 -0.23
CA GLU A 463 16.46 -1.08 -1.66
C GLU A 463 15.37 -1.74 -2.52
N ASN A 464 15.22 -1.26 -3.76
CA ASN A 464 14.32 -1.86 -4.75
C ASN A 464 14.97 -1.98 -6.13
N LEU A 465 16.26 -2.31 -6.16
CA LEU A 465 16.99 -2.57 -7.39
C LEU A 465 16.54 -3.89 -8.02
N LYS A 466 16.93 -4.10 -9.28
CA LYS A 466 16.78 -5.42 -9.93
C LYS A 466 17.44 -6.48 -9.03
N PRO A 467 16.78 -7.63 -8.73
CA PRO A 467 17.32 -8.65 -7.86
C PRO A 467 18.78 -9.04 -8.19
N GLY A 468 19.61 -9.12 -7.15
CA GLY A 468 21.04 -9.42 -7.25
C GLY A 468 21.95 -8.26 -7.69
N SER A 469 21.41 -7.07 -7.99
CA SER A 469 22.23 -5.92 -8.40
C SER A 469 23.17 -5.46 -7.29
N LEU A 470 22.65 -5.32 -6.07
CA LEU A 470 23.45 -4.94 -4.91
C LEU A 470 24.45 -6.03 -4.51
N ALA A 471 24.06 -7.30 -4.64
CA ALA A 471 24.95 -8.46 -4.44
C ALA A 471 26.15 -8.44 -5.38
N ARG A 472 25.96 -8.12 -6.67
CA ARG A 472 27.07 -7.98 -7.65
C ARG A 472 28.06 -6.87 -7.30
N LEU A 473 27.65 -5.91 -6.48
CA LEU A 473 28.52 -4.83 -5.99
C LEU A 473 29.27 -5.21 -4.69
N GLY A 474 29.04 -6.42 -4.16
CA GLY A 474 29.67 -6.94 -2.95
C GLY A 474 28.84 -6.80 -1.67
N PHE A 475 27.52 -6.58 -1.80
CA PHE A 475 26.61 -6.30 -0.68
C PHE A 475 25.42 -7.26 -0.67
N ASP A 476 25.68 -8.56 -0.76
CA ASP A 476 24.66 -9.58 -0.52
C ASP A 476 24.29 -9.70 0.98
N ALA A 477 23.24 -10.44 1.31
CA ALA A 477 22.75 -10.56 2.68
C ALA A 477 23.83 -11.06 3.68
N ASN A 478 24.75 -11.94 3.26
CA ASN A 478 25.82 -12.43 4.13
C ASN A 478 26.90 -11.37 4.35
N ALA A 479 27.27 -10.64 3.29
CA ALA A 479 28.19 -9.52 3.39
C ALA A 479 27.63 -8.40 4.27
N LEU A 480 26.34 -8.08 4.12
CA LEU A 480 25.64 -7.10 4.95
C LEU A 480 25.64 -7.52 6.43
N ARG A 481 25.28 -8.78 6.74
CA ARG A 481 25.29 -9.31 8.11
C ARG A 481 26.70 -9.34 8.72
N SER A 482 27.71 -9.70 7.93
CA SER A 482 29.11 -9.71 8.39
C SER A 482 29.62 -8.30 8.71
N LEU A 483 29.18 -7.31 7.94
CA LEU A 483 29.57 -5.92 8.14
C LEU A 483 28.85 -5.26 9.31
N ASN A 484 27.55 -5.52 9.46
CA ASN A 484 26.71 -5.01 10.54
C ASN A 484 25.68 -6.08 10.92
N PRO A 485 25.93 -6.91 11.95
CA PRO A 485 25.01 -7.97 12.37
C PRO A 485 23.65 -7.46 12.86
N ARG A 486 23.54 -6.17 13.14
CA ARG A 486 22.31 -5.52 13.65
C ARG A 486 21.48 -4.87 12.54
N VAL A 487 21.97 -4.80 11.30
CA VAL A 487 21.24 -4.10 10.23
C VAL A 487 19.96 -4.86 9.87
N VAL A 488 18.85 -4.14 9.77
CA VAL A 488 17.63 -4.66 9.13
C VAL A 488 17.73 -4.33 7.64
N TYR A 489 18.08 -5.33 6.84
CA TYR A 489 18.09 -5.24 5.38
C TYR A 489 16.71 -5.58 4.83
N CYS A 490 16.20 -4.79 3.89
CA CYS A 490 14.94 -5.02 3.20
C CYS A 490 15.11 -4.78 1.70
N GLY A 491 15.08 -5.87 0.91
CA GLY A 491 14.98 -5.81 -0.54
C GLY A 491 13.53 -5.92 -0.97
N ILE A 492 13.07 -5.02 -1.84
CA ILE A 492 11.72 -5.02 -2.38
C ILE A 492 11.75 -5.13 -3.90
N SER A 493 11.14 -6.17 -4.46
CA SER A 493 11.14 -6.39 -5.91
C SER A 493 9.82 -6.98 -6.40
N GLY A 494 9.58 -6.97 -7.72
CA GLY A 494 8.31 -7.39 -8.29
C GLY A 494 7.89 -8.81 -7.88
N PHE A 495 8.80 -9.78 -8.03
CA PHE A 495 8.54 -11.19 -7.75
C PHE A 495 9.27 -11.73 -6.52
N GLY A 496 10.02 -10.87 -5.80
CA GLY A 496 10.90 -11.26 -4.70
C GLY A 496 12.30 -11.70 -5.17
N MET A 497 13.28 -11.70 -4.27
CA MET A 497 14.62 -12.22 -4.51
C MET A 497 14.62 -13.74 -4.63
N ARG A 498 13.81 -14.42 -3.80
CA ARG A 498 13.52 -15.86 -3.92
C ARG A 498 12.31 -16.06 -4.81
N SER A 499 12.54 -16.21 -6.11
CA SER A 499 11.47 -16.20 -7.10
C SER A 499 11.59 -17.34 -8.12
N ALA A 500 10.45 -17.81 -8.62
CA ALA A 500 10.37 -18.67 -9.80
C ALA A 500 10.76 -17.95 -11.10
N TYR A 501 10.95 -16.62 -11.07
CA TYR A 501 11.33 -15.77 -12.20
C TYR A 501 12.66 -15.04 -11.95
N PRO A 502 13.78 -15.75 -11.77
CA PRO A 502 15.05 -15.14 -11.39
C PRO A 502 15.49 -14.09 -12.42
N GLY A 503 15.72 -12.86 -11.96
CA GLY A 503 16.19 -11.76 -12.79
C GLY A 503 15.17 -11.20 -13.80
N ARG A 504 13.92 -11.70 -13.81
CA ARG A 504 12.87 -11.19 -14.70
C ARG A 504 12.51 -9.75 -14.32
N PRO A 505 12.49 -8.81 -15.30
CA PRO A 505 12.09 -7.44 -15.02
C PRO A 505 10.59 -7.36 -14.70
N ALA A 506 10.23 -6.54 -13.72
CA ALA A 506 8.86 -6.31 -13.32
C ALA A 506 8.67 -4.85 -12.91
N PHE A 507 7.80 -4.16 -13.62
CA PHE A 507 7.23 -2.88 -13.19
C PHE A 507 5.94 -3.12 -12.43
N ASP A 508 5.46 -2.12 -11.70
CA ASP A 508 4.16 -2.12 -11.02
C ASP A 508 3.05 -2.75 -11.87
N THR A 509 2.89 -2.30 -13.12
CA THR A 509 1.80 -2.78 -13.99
C THR A 509 1.93 -4.27 -14.33
N VAL A 510 3.15 -4.79 -14.47
CA VAL A 510 3.39 -6.24 -14.68
C VAL A 510 2.93 -7.02 -13.45
N VAL A 511 3.19 -6.49 -12.25
CA VAL A 511 2.73 -7.10 -11.01
C VAL A 511 1.21 -6.97 -10.86
N GLN A 512 0.59 -5.85 -11.23
CA GLN A 512 -0.86 -5.71 -11.27
C GLN A 512 -1.51 -6.73 -12.23
N ALA A 513 -0.92 -6.98 -13.40
CA ALA A 513 -1.37 -8.00 -14.34
C ALA A 513 -1.31 -9.40 -13.72
N MET A 514 -0.20 -9.71 -13.03
CA MET A 514 0.08 -11.03 -12.47
C MET A 514 -0.43 -11.23 -11.04
N SER A 515 -1.30 -10.35 -10.53
CA SER A 515 -1.89 -10.42 -9.18
C SER A 515 -3.41 -10.43 -9.16
N GLY A 516 -4.08 -10.38 -10.32
CA GLY A 516 -5.54 -10.31 -10.41
C GLY A 516 -6.13 -8.90 -10.38
N ILE A 517 -5.34 -7.90 -9.99
CA ILE A 517 -5.82 -6.51 -9.85
C ILE A 517 -6.39 -5.98 -11.17
N MET A 518 -5.70 -6.21 -12.29
CA MET A 518 -6.17 -5.76 -13.60
C MET A 518 -7.41 -6.52 -14.09
N ASP A 519 -7.57 -7.79 -13.74
CA ASP A 519 -8.76 -8.58 -14.11
C ASP A 519 -10.00 -8.13 -13.31
N LEU A 520 -9.79 -7.78 -12.04
CA LEU A 520 -10.82 -7.22 -11.17
C LEU A 520 -11.19 -5.79 -11.59
N THR A 521 -10.25 -5.03 -12.13
CA THR A 521 -10.43 -3.64 -12.55
C THR A 521 -10.67 -3.58 -14.06
N ARG A 522 -11.94 -3.51 -14.49
CA ARG A 522 -12.28 -3.53 -15.94
C ARG A 522 -12.96 -2.24 -16.38
N ALA A 523 -12.41 -1.63 -17.44
CA ALA A 523 -13.04 -0.53 -18.15
C ALA A 523 -13.59 -1.05 -19.48
N ASN A 524 -14.90 -0.96 -19.70
CA ASN A 524 -15.59 -1.49 -20.89
C ASN A 524 -15.21 -2.95 -21.23
N GLY A 525 -15.09 -3.79 -20.20
CA GLY A 525 -14.74 -5.20 -20.37
C GLY A 525 -13.25 -5.47 -20.63
N VAL A 526 -12.41 -4.44 -20.81
CA VAL A 526 -10.95 -4.58 -20.94
C VAL A 526 -10.29 -4.57 -19.55
N PRO A 527 -9.47 -5.57 -19.20
CA PRO A 527 -8.67 -5.53 -17.97
C PRO A 527 -7.79 -4.28 -17.94
N THR A 528 -7.85 -3.51 -16.87
CA THR A 528 -7.26 -2.18 -16.78
C THR A 528 -6.46 -2.04 -15.49
N LYS A 529 -5.27 -1.45 -15.54
CA LYS A 529 -4.48 -1.13 -14.35
C LYS A 529 -5.20 -0.09 -13.48
N ALA A 530 -4.90 -0.11 -12.19
CA ALA A 530 -5.19 1.05 -11.34
C ALA A 530 -4.46 2.29 -11.89
N GLY A 531 -5.06 3.47 -11.69
CA GLY A 531 -4.43 4.74 -12.04
C GLY A 531 -3.09 4.92 -11.31
N ILE A 532 -3.09 4.59 -10.02
CA ILE A 532 -1.94 4.60 -9.11
C ILE A 532 -1.02 3.38 -9.28
N SER A 533 0.19 3.46 -8.74
CA SER A 533 1.13 2.34 -8.66
C SER A 533 0.76 1.36 -7.52
N ALA A 534 -0.39 0.69 -7.66
CA ALA A 534 -0.99 -0.08 -6.57
C ALA A 534 -0.08 -1.21 -6.02
N ALA A 535 0.64 -1.92 -6.88
CA ALA A 535 1.53 -3.01 -6.46
C ALA A 535 2.81 -2.47 -5.79
N ASP A 536 3.37 -1.37 -6.31
CA ASP A 536 4.49 -0.67 -5.65
C ASP A 536 4.08 -0.19 -4.25
N ILE A 537 2.90 0.42 -4.13
CA ILE A 537 2.41 0.97 -2.86
C ILE A 537 2.20 -0.15 -1.84
N LEU A 538 1.50 -1.22 -2.19
CA LEU A 538 1.28 -2.37 -1.30
C LEU A 538 2.59 -3.04 -0.90
N GLY A 539 3.53 -3.19 -1.83
CA GLY A 539 4.88 -3.70 -1.54
C GLY A 539 5.65 -2.79 -0.56
N GLY A 540 5.54 -1.47 -0.73
CA GLY A 540 6.16 -0.49 0.15
C GLY A 540 5.53 -0.47 1.55
N GLU A 541 4.21 -0.56 1.64
CA GLU A 541 3.49 -0.61 2.91
C GLU A 541 3.83 -1.88 3.72
N ILE A 542 3.86 -3.04 3.06
CA ILE A 542 4.32 -4.30 3.68
C ILE A 542 5.80 -4.20 4.07
N GLY A 543 6.65 -3.59 3.22
CA GLY A 543 8.06 -3.35 3.52
C GLY A 543 8.28 -2.46 4.74
N LEU A 544 7.47 -1.40 4.90
CA LEU A 544 7.49 -0.53 6.08
C LEU A 544 7.14 -1.34 7.34
N LEU A 545 6.04 -2.09 7.31
CA LEU A 545 5.63 -2.93 8.43
C LEU A 545 6.69 -3.98 8.78
N ALA A 546 7.27 -4.64 7.78
CA ALA A 546 8.30 -5.65 7.95
C ALA A 546 9.58 -5.07 8.57
N ILE A 547 10.01 -3.87 8.15
CA ILE A 547 11.17 -3.18 8.75
C ILE A 547 10.88 -2.80 10.21
N LEU A 548 9.71 -2.23 10.50
CA LEU A 548 9.35 -1.86 11.87
C LEU A 548 9.30 -3.08 12.80
N ALA A 549 8.73 -4.20 12.32
CA ALA A 549 8.76 -5.46 13.03
C ALA A 549 10.19 -6.02 13.18
N GLY A 550 11.01 -5.90 12.13
CA GLY A 550 12.44 -6.26 12.13
C GLY A 550 13.23 -5.50 13.19
N LEU A 551 12.97 -4.20 13.35
CA LEU A 551 13.59 -3.37 14.38
C LEU A 551 13.17 -3.79 15.80
N GLU A 552 11.90 -4.13 16.01
CA GLU A 552 11.45 -4.67 17.31
C GLU A 552 12.07 -6.04 17.61
N MET A 553 12.15 -6.94 16.61
CA MET A 553 12.80 -8.24 16.76
C MET A 553 14.29 -8.09 17.07
N ARG A 554 14.98 -7.19 16.38
CA ARG A 554 16.40 -6.88 16.59
C ARG A 554 16.68 -6.32 17.97
N ASP A 555 15.80 -5.45 18.48
CA ASP A 555 15.96 -4.90 19.83
C ASP A 555 15.83 -5.99 20.90
N ALA A 556 15.08 -7.06 20.65
CA ALA A 556 14.96 -8.20 21.56
C ALA A 556 16.10 -9.22 21.41
N SER A 557 16.51 -9.54 20.18
CA SER A 557 17.49 -10.59 19.90
C SER A 557 18.94 -10.11 19.90
N GLY A 558 19.17 -8.82 19.64
CA GLY A 558 20.48 -8.29 19.35
C GLY A 558 20.89 -8.37 17.86
N GLU A 559 20.13 -9.05 17.01
CA GLU A 559 20.47 -9.33 15.60
C GLU A 559 19.45 -8.75 14.61
N GLY A 560 19.95 -8.24 13.49
CA GLY A 560 19.14 -7.72 12.39
C GLY A 560 18.45 -8.82 11.57
N ASP A 561 17.87 -8.43 10.44
CA ASP A 561 17.12 -9.32 9.56
C ASP A 561 17.40 -9.07 8.08
N ALA A 562 17.20 -10.08 7.24
CA ALA A 562 17.24 -9.98 5.79
C ALA A 562 15.83 -10.25 5.24
N ILE A 563 15.11 -9.17 4.95
CA ILE A 563 13.71 -9.16 4.55
C ILE A 563 13.62 -9.15 3.01
N ASP A 564 12.82 -10.05 2.45
CA ASP A 564 12.60 -10.21 1.01
C ASP A 564 11.13 -9.98 0.62
N VAL A 565 10.77 -8.73 0.36
CA VAL A 565 9.39 -8.37 0.00
C VAL A 565 9.17 -8.53 -1.50
N SER A 566 8.17 -9.32 -1.87
CA SER A 566 7.63 -9.36 -3.23
C SER A 566 6.39 -8.47 -3.34
N MET A 567 6.37 -7.61 -4.36
CA MET A 567 5.19 -6.83 -4.70
C MET A 567 4.03 -7.73 -5.14
N GLN A 568 4.30 -8.86 -5.81
CA GLN A 568 3.29 -9.84 -6.18
C GLN A 568 2.65 -10.49 -4.96
N ASP A 569 3.44 -10.90 -3.97
CA ASP A 569 2.91 -11.49 -2.72
C ASP A 569 1.94 -10.50 -2.04
N ALA A 570 2.36 -9.24 -1.90
CA ALA A 570 1.54 -8.18 -1.29
C ALA A 570 0.26 -7.89 -2.10
N ALA A 571 0.39 -7.75 -3.41
CA ALA A 571 -0.74 -7.46 -4.31
C ALA A 571 -1.77 -8.61 -4.33
N VAL A 572 -1.31 -9.86 -4.41
CA VAL A 572 -2.20 -11.03 -4.36
C VAL A 572 -2.87 -11.15 -3.01
N TRP A 573 -2.14 -10.94 -1.92
CA TRP A 573 -2.71 -10.96 -0.57
C TRP A 573 -3.80 -9.88 -0.39
N ALA A 574 -3.63 -8.70 -0.96
CA ALA A 574 -4.64 -7.63 -0.93
C ALA A 574 -5.96 -8.03 -1.60
N THR A 575 -5.93 -8.95 -2.57
CA THR A 575 -7.16 -9.47 -3.23
C THR A 575 -7.83 -10.62 -2.46
N SER A 576 -7.23 -11.14 -1.38
CA SER A 576 -7.65 -12.38 -0.70
C SER A 576 -9.13 -12.44 -0.31
N TYR A 577 -9.73 -11.32 0.07
CA TYR A 577 -11.16 -11.23 0.41
C TYR A 577 -12.11 -11.54 -0.75
N LEU A 578 -11.62 -11.44 -1.99
CA LEU A 578 -12.38 -11.70 -3.21
C LEU A 578 -12.20 -13.14 -3.74
N TRP A 579 -11.30 -13.93 -3.13
CA TRP A 579 -11.06 -15.32 -3.51
C TRP A 579 -12.15 -16.28 -3.01
N LEU A 580 -12.91 -15.86 -1.99
CA LEU A 580 -13.96 -16.64 -1.35
C LEU A 580 -15.30 -16.00 -1.69
N ASP A 581 -16.27 -16.75 -2.25
CA ASP A 581 -17.60 -16.37 -2.80
C ASP A 581 -18.24 -15.03 -2.34
N ALA A 582 -17.53 -13.91 -2.52
CA ALA A 582 -17.84 -12.50 -2.41
C ALA A 582 -19.19 -12.05 -3.00
N PRO A 583 -20.28 -11.66 -2.30
CA PRO A 583 -21.17 -10.73 -2.95
C PRO A 583 -20.33 -9.49 -3.27
N ARG A 584 -20.14 -9.23 -4.57
CA ARG A 584 -19.47 -8.01 -5.00
C ARG A 584 -20.36 -6.85 -4.59
N GLU A 585 -19.85 -5.97 -3.75
CA GLU A 585 -20.53 -4.71 -3.45
C GLU A 585 -20.84 -4.03 -4.77
N ARG A 586 -22.12 -3.68 -4.94
CA ARG A 586 -22.60 -3.07 -6.16
C ARG A 586 -22.44 -1.58 -5.99
N SER A 587 -21.38 -1.04 -6.57
CA SER A 587 -21.23 0.38 -6.77
C SER A 587 -21.27 0.67 -8.27
N VAL A 588 -22.03 1.70 -8.65
CA VAL A 588 -22.17 2.10 -10.04
C VAL A 588 -21.84 3.57 -10.20
N MET A 589 -21.25 3.90 -11.34
CA MET A 589 -20.94 5.26 -11.73
C MET A 589 -22.11 5.84 -12.50
N VAL A 590 -22.69 6.90 -11.97
CA VAL A 590 -23.77 7.67 -12.61
C VAL A 590 -23.18 8.95 -13.16
N ARG A 591 -23.40 9.21 -14.44
CA ARG A 591 -23.02 10.49 -15.07
C ARG A 591 -24.08 11.53 -14.73
N CYS A 592 -23.68 12.55 -14.00
CA CYS A 592 -24.46 13.73 -13.64
C CYS A 592 -24.15 14.91 -14.57
N ALA A 593 -24.88 16.02 -14.43
CA ALA A 593 -24.72 17.22 -15.26
C ALA A 593 -23.32 17.87 -15.19
N ASP A 594 -22.63 17.72 -14.06
CA ASP A 594 -21.34 18.36 -13.73
C ASP A 594 -20.26 17.35 -13.30
N GLY A 595 -20.41 16.07 -13.64
CA GLY A 595 -19.41 15.04 -13.35
C GLY A 595 -20.02 13.66 -13.12
N PHE A 596 -19.41 12.88 -12.23
CA PHE A 596 -19.88 11.54 -11.88
C PHE A 596 -20.19 11.42 -10.38
N VAL A 597 -21.14 10.55 -10.05
CA VAL A 597 -21.41 10.08 -8.69
C VAL A 597 -21.18 8.58 -8.63
N CYS A 598 -20.50 8.12 -7.59
CA CYS A 598 -20.46 6.71 -7.21
C CYS A 598 -21.61 6.44 -6.24
N ALA A 599 -22.46 5.47 -6.55
CA ALA A 599 -23.60 5.10 -5.70
C ALA A 599 -23.55 3.61 -5.34
N GLU A 600 -23.73 3.30 -4.05
CA GLU A 600 -23.80 1.93 -3.51
C GLU A 600 -25.17 1.31 -3.79
N SER A 601 -25.40 0.97 -5.06
CA SER A 601 -26.64 0.39 -5.54
C SER A 601 -26.39 -0.34 -6.86
N ASP A 602 -27.43 -0.97 -7.39
CA ASP A 602 -27.42 -1.48 -8.75
C ASP A 602 -28.22 -0.62 -9.72
N ARG A 603 -27.96 -0.83 -11.01
CA ARG A 603 -28.58 -0.11 -12.12
C ARG A 603 -30.11 -0.17 -12.07
N ALA A 604 -30.67 -1.33 -11.74
CA ALA A 604 -32.12 -1.53 -11.73
C ALA A 604 -32.77 -0.73 -10.60
N ARG A 605 -32.21 -0.81 -9.39
CA ARG A 605 -32.69 -0.05 -8.23
C ARG A 605 -32.60 1.44 -8.46
N LEU A 606 -31.46 1.97 -8.95
CA LEU A 606 -31.32 3.41 -9.21
C LEU A 606 -32.32 3.93 -10.24
N ALA A 607 -32.52 3.20 -11.34
CA ALA A 607 -33.46 3.59 -12.38
C ALA A 607 -34.94 3.56 -11.91
N SER A 608 -35.25 2.76 -10.89
CA SER A 608 -36.61 2.63 -10.35
C SER A 608 -37.01 3.73 -9.36
N LEU A 609 -36.05 4.46 -8.79
CA LEU A 609 -36.31 5.39 -7.70
C LEU A 609 -36.78 6.76 -8.21
N PRO A 610 -37.99 7.21 -7.83
CA PRO A 610 -38.48 8.53 -8.19
C PRO A 610 -37.58 9.61 -7.57
N GLY A 611 -37.19 10.60 -8.36
CA GLY A 611 -36.35 11.72 -7.91
C GLY A 611 -34.88 11.65 -8.31
N LEU A 612 -34.33 10.46 -8.63
CA LEU A 612 -32.93 10.35 -9.10
C LEU A 612 -32.77 10.65 -10.61
N VAL A 613 -33.86 10.52 -11.38
CA VAL A 613 -33.93 10.79 -12.83
C VAL A 613 -32.82 10.03 -13.60
N VAL A 614 -32.64 8.74 -13.31
CA VAL A 614 -31.58 7.93 -13.93
C VAL A 614 -32.10 7.22 -15.17
N GLN A 615 -31.46 7.46 -16.31
CA GLN A 615 -31.69 6.64 -17.50
C GLN A 615 -31.04 5.27 -17.33
N ALA A 616 -31.86 4.22 -17.32
CA ALA A 616 -31.43 2.87 -17.02
C ALA A 616 -30.30 2.35 -17.92
N THR A 617 -30.26 2.73 -19.20
CA THR A 617 -29.30 2.22 -20.21
C THR A 617 -27.94 2.93 -20.14
N GLU A 618 -27.94 4.24 -19.92
CA GLU A 618 -26.71 5.04 -19.96
C GLU A 618 -26.17 5.37 -18.57
N LEU A 619 -26.95 5.09 -17.51
CA LEU A 619 -26.67 5.55 -16.14
C LEU A 619 -26.38 7.06 -16.11
N THR A 620 -27.21 7.83 -16.79
CA THR A 620 -27.15 9.29 -16.85
C THR A 620 -28.26 9.89 -16.00
N SER A 621 -27.98 10.99 -15.31
CA SER A 621 -28.94 11.82 -14.58
C SER A 621 -28.73 13.28 -14.95
N SER A 622 -29.84 14.02 -15.07
CA SER A 622 -29.80 15.48 -15.31
C SER A 622 -29.47 16.29 -14.07
N LEU A 623 -29.44 15.66 -12.89
CA LEU A 623 -29.07 16.30 -11.63
C LEU A 623 -27.58 16.66 -11.62
N SER A 624 -27.22 17.70 -10.86
CA SER A 624 -25.81 17.89 -10.45
C SER A 624 -25.38 16.78 -9.49
N ARG A 625 -24.06 16.59 -9.31
CA ARG A 625 -23.49 15.63 -8.37
C ARG A 625 -24.06 15.82 -6.96
N ASN A 626 -24.13 17.06 -6.47
CA ASN A 626 -24.65 17.36 -5.13
C ASN A 626 -26.15 17.05 -5.01
N ALA A 627 -26.97 17.51 -5.97
CA ALA A 627 -28.40 17.24 -5.96
C ALA A 627 -28.71 15.74 -6.07
N PHE A 628 -27.91 15.01 -6.83
CA PHE A 628 -28.01 13.55 -6.92
C PHE A 628 -27.68 12.89 -5.57
N VAL A 629 -26.59 13.28 -4.92
CA VAL A 629 -26.19 12.72 -3.62
C VAL A 629 -27.26 12.97 -2.55
N GLU A 630 -27.83 14.17 -2.50
CA GLU A 630 -28.94 14.51 -1.61
C GLU A 630 -30.19 13.66 -1.90
N ALA A 631 -30.57 13.53 -3.17
CA ALA A 631 -31.72 12.72 -3.58
C ALA A 631 -31.49 11.21 -3.29
N ALA A 632 -30.27 10.72 -3.47
CA ALA A 632 -29.90 9.33 -3.18
C ALA A 632 -29.95 9.05 -1.68
N ALA A 633 -29.48 9.98 -0.85
CA ALA A 633 -29.57 9.90 0.60
C ALA A 633 -31.04 9.82 1.07
N CYS A 634 -31.94 10.63 0.51
CA CYS A 634 -33.38 10.56 0.77
C CYS A 634 -34.00 9.20 0.40
N ALA A 635 -33.41 8.49 -0.58
CA ALA A 635 -33.82 7.16 -0.99
C ALA A 635 -33.10 6.02 -0.24
N GLY A 636 -32.30 6.33 0.79
CA GLY A 636 -31.53 5.36 1.57
C GLY A 636 -30.41 4.71 0.76
N ILE A 637 -29.81 5.46 -0.19
CA ILE A 637 -28.65 5.04 -0.98
C ILE A 637 -27.47 5.92 -0.60
N MET A 638 -26.41 5.28 -0.10
CA MET A 638 -25.12 5.94 0.12
C MET A 638 -24.48 6.24 -1.23
N SER A 639 -24.03 7.48 -1.41
CA SER A 639 -23.37 7.92 -2.62
C SER A 639 -22.41 9.06 -2.36
N ALA A 640 -21.48 9.27 -3.28
CA ALA A 640 -20.46 10.29 -3.18
C ALA A 640 -20.11 10.86 -4.56
N PRO A 641 -19.81 12.17 -4.66
CA PRO A 641 -19.27 12.71 -5.89
C PRO A 641 -17.92 12.07 -6.19
N VAL A 642 -17.67 11.73 -7.45
CA VAL A 642 -16.32 11.42 -7.92
C VAL A 642 -15.58 12.75 -8.04
N LEU A 643 -14.60 12.95 -7.17
CA LEU A 643 -13.76 14.15 -7.17
C LEU A 643 -12.57 13.93 -8.09
N THR A 644 -12.22 14.97 -8.85
CA THR A 644 -10.92 15.00 -9.52
C THR A 644 -9.79 15.09 -8.51
N VAL A 645 -8.56 14.77 -8.92
CA VAL A 645 -7.37 14.93 -8.05
C VAL A 645 -7.27 16.35 -7.47
N SER A 646 -7.58 17.37 -8.27
CA SER A 646 -7.56 18.78 -7.82
C SER A 646 -8.71 19.10 -6.86
N GLU A 647 -9.93 18.60 -7.13
CA GLU A 647 -11.07 18.78 -6.22
C GLU A 647 -10.82 18.09 -4.88
N ALA A 648 -10.24 16.88 -4.90
CA ALA A 648 -9.87 16.15 -3.68
C ALA A 648 -8.79 16.90 -2.88
N ALA A 649 -7.74 17.41 -3.54
CA ALA A 649 -6.67 18.17 -2.89
C ALA A 649 -7.14 19.48 -2.26
N LEU A 650 -8.13 20.14 -2.86
CA LEU A 650 -8.75 21.37 -2.36
C LEU A 650 -9.97 21.12 -1.47
N SER A 651 -10.34 19.85 -1.23
CA SER A 651 -11.51 19.53 -0.45
C SER A 651 -11.34 20.01 1.00
N PRO A 652 -12.41 20.51 1.65
CA PRO A 652 -12.38 20.84 3.07
C PRO A 652 -11.87 19.68 3.96
N GLN A 653 -12.11 18.44 3.56
CA GLN A 653 -11.60 17.25 4.26
C GLN A 653 -10.07 17.15 4.15
N ALA A 654 -9.51 17.23 2.93
CA ALA A 654 -8.05 17.17 2.75
C ALA A 654 -7.31 18.31 3.47
N MET A 655 -7.90 19.50 3.49
CA MET A 655 -7.37 20.66 4.22
C MET A 655 -7.41 20.45 5.74
N ALA A 656 -8.54 20.02 6.29
CA ALA A 656 -8.68 19.75 7.73
C ALA A 656 -7.72 18.66 8.23
N ARG A 657 -7.38 17.71 7.34
CA ARG A 657 -6.42 16.64 7.62
C ARG A 657 -4.98 17.00 7.25
N GLN A 658 -4.74 18.18 6.67
CA GLN A 658 -3.41 18.64 6.27
C GLN A 658 -2.68 17.60 5.40
N LEU A 659 -3.36 17.06 4.38
CA LEU A 659 -2.79 15.98 3.55
C LEU A 659 -1.65 16.46 2.65
N ILE A 660 -1.66 17.75 2.29
CA ILE A 660 -0.53 18.44 1.69
C ILE A 660 0.02 19.41 2.71
N VAL A 661 1.34 19.36 2.92
CA VAL A 661 2.10 20.31 3.74
C VAL A 661 3.13 21.00 2.88
N GLU A 662 3.35 22.29 3.12
CA GLU A 662 4.37 23.06 2.41
C GLU A 662 5.68 23.06 3.22
N LYS A 663 6.81 22.84 2.54
CA LYS A 663 8.15 23.01 3.13
C LYS A 663 9.02 23.89 2.25
N SER A 664 9.69 24.84 2.88
CA SER A 664 10.66 25.70 2.20
C SER A 664 12.05 25.07 2.23
N THR A 665 12.75 25.10 1.10
CA THR A 665 14.18 24.78 1.02
C THR A 665 15.03 26.02 1.35
N PRO A 666 16.33 25.87 1.67
CA PRO A 666 17.21 27.00 2.00
C PRO A 666 17.31 28.09 0.92
N ASP A 667 17.09 27.72 -0.35
CA ASP A 667 17.01 28.64 -1.50
C ASP A 667 15.67 29.39 -1.60
N GLY A 668 14.78 29.25 -0.62
CA GLY A 668 13.49 29.93 -0.54
C GLY A 668 12.36 29.28 -1.35
N ARG A 669 12.62 28.19 -2.11
CA ARG A 669 11.56 27.50 -2.87
C ARG A 669 10.62 26.75 -1.95
N LYS A 670 9.32 26.86 -2.22
CA LYS A 670 8.25 26.15 -1.52
C LYS A 670 7.89 24.87 -2.25
N TRP A 671 7.84 23.77 -1.52
CA TRP A 671 7.51 22.44 -2.02
C TRP A 671 6.26 21.90 -1.33
N PRO A 672 5.18 21.61 -2.09
CA PRO A 672 4.07 20.82 -1.57
C PRO A 672 4.51 19.37 -1.43
N LEU A 673 4.30 18.80 -0.25
CA LEU A 673 4.67 17.44 0.10
C LEU A 673 3.46 16.73 0.72
N LEU A 674 3.42 15.42 0.57
CA LEU A 674 2.40 14.58 1.19
C LEU A 674 2.71 14.38 2.67
N ASN A 675 1.70 14.51 3.51
CA ASN A 675 1.83 14.25 4.94
C ASN A 675 1.80 12.75 5.25
N CYS A 676 2.19 12.38 6.48
CA CYS A 676 2.23 11.00 6.94
C CYS A 676 0.82 10.49 7.31
N PRO A 677 0.36 9.34 6.79
CA PRO A 677 -0.94 8.77 7.15
C PRO A 677 -0.95 8.12 8.55
N LEU A 678 0.22 7.86 9.15
CA LEU A 678 0.31 7.30 10.51
C LEU A 678 0.12 8.44 11.54
N ARG A 679 -1.11 8.75 11.98
CA ARG A 679 -1.34 9.82 12.96
C ARG A 679 -1.20 9.29 14.40
N LEU A 680 -0.05 9.48 15.03
CA LEU A 680 0.17 9.15 16.44
C LEU A 680 -0.08 10.39 17.31
N GLY A 681 -0.94 10.28 18.32
CA GLY A 681 -1.36 11.42 19.13
C GLY A 681 -0.27 12.01 20.04
N ALA A 682 0.53 11.17 20.71
CA ALA A 682 1.52 11.63 21.69
C ALA A 682 2.92 11.87 21.10
N THR A 683 3.23 11.24 19.98
CA THR A 683 4.50 11.44 19.25
C THR A 683 4.21 11.59 17.76
N PRO A 684 3.58 12.72 17.36
CA PRO A 684 3.08 12.90 15.99
C PRO A 684 4.21 12.86 14.97
N PRO A 685 4.07 12.08 13.88
CA PRO A 685 5.00 12.14 12.78
C PRO A 685 4.93 13.50 12.10
N ALA A 686 6.05 13.93 11.53
CA ALA A 686 6.13 15.25 10.92
C ALA A 686 6.99 15.19 9.67
N VAL A 687 6.46 15.73 8.57
CA VAL A 687 7.26 16.02 7.39
C VAL A 687 8.04 17.30 7.64
N ARG A 688 9.37 17.21 7.61
CA ARG A 688 10.29 18.28 8.02
C ARG A 688 10.94 18.97 6.84
N ARG A 689 11.23 18.25 5.77
CA ARG A 689 11.93 18.82 4.62
C ARG A 689 11.57 18.17 3.28
N ALA A 690 11.69 18.96 2.22
CA ALA A 690 11.90 18.40 0.89
C ALA A 690 13.32 17.82 0.79
N ILE A 691 13.50 16.78 -0.02
CA ILE A 691 14.85 16.35 -0.44
C ILE A 691 15.56 17.51 -1.14
N GLY A 692 16.89 17.63 -1.01
CA GLY A 692 17.66 18.67 -1.69
C GLY A 692 18.22 18.26 -3.05
N GLU A 693 19.30 18.92 -3.43
CA GLU A 693 20.06 18.61 -4.64
C GLU A 693 20.75 17.25 -4.54
N LEU A 694 21.16 16.71 -5.69
CA LEU A 694 21.93 15.47 -5.74
C LEU A 694 23.25 15.65 -4.98
N GLY A 695 23.54 14.72 -4.07
CA GLY A 695 24.78 14.74 -3.29
C GLY A 695 24.88 15.85 -2.23
N GLU A 696 23.77 16.48 -1.86
CA GLU A 696 23.75 17.57 -0.86
C GLU A 696 24.39 17.20 0.49
N ALA A 697 24.47 15.91 0.82
CA ALA A 697 25.04 15.42 2.07
C ALA A 697 26.45 14.85 1.93
N ASN A 698 27.06 14.87 0.74
CA ASN A 698 28.39 14.27 0.50
C ASN A 698 29.47 14.88 1.42
N GLU A 699 29.59 16.22 1.45
CA GLU A 699 30.63 16.90 2.25
C GLU A 699 30.46 16.66 3.75
N GLU A 700 29.23 16.80 4.28
CA GLU A 700 28.94 16.59 5.70
C GLU A 700 29.24 15.15 6.13
N VAL A 701 28.83 14.18 5.31
CA VAL A 701 29.05 12.76 5.59
C VAL A 701 30.54 12.41 5.52
N GLN A 702 31.26 12.95 4.54
CA GLN A 702 32.71 12.76 4.46
C GLN A 702 33.39 13.34 5.70
N LEU A 703 33.10 14.59 6.07
CA LEU A 703 33.70 15.24 7.25
C LEU A 703 33.42 14.47 8.55
N ALA A 704 32.16 14.07 8.77
CA ALA A 704 31.78 13.28 9.94
C ALA A 704 32.53 11.94 10.02
N LEU A 705 32.81 11.31 8.87
CA LEU A 705 33.57 10.07 8.83
C LEU A 705 35.08 10.24 8.96
N THR A 706 35.63 11.41 8.61
CA THR A 706 37.06 11.72 8.78
C THR A 706 37.37 12.06 10.24
N LEU A 707 36.53 12.86 10.90
CA LEU A 707 36.69 13.29 12.30
C LEU A 707 36.63 12.13 13.30
N GLU A 708 35.97 11.03 12.96
CA GLU A 708 35.92 9.84 13.81
C GLU A 708 37.06 8.84 13.57
N SER A 709 37.80 8.99 12.47
CA SER A 709 39.00 8.20 12.19
C SER A 709 40.30 8.84 12.68
N ALA A 710 40.22 10.10 13.12
CA ALA A 710 41.25 10.84 13.83
C ALA A 710 41.02 10.72 15.33
#